data_AF-A0A8H8DJI0-F1
#
_entry.id   AF-A0A8H8DJI0-F1
#
_cell.length_a   1.000
_cell.length_b   1.000
_cell.length_c   1.000
_cell.angle_alpha   90.00
_cell.angle_beta   90.00
_cell.angle_gamma   90.00
#
_symmetry.space_group_name_H-M   'P 1'
#
loop_
_entity.id
_entity.type
_entity.pdbx_description
1 polymer ?
#
loop_
_entity_poly.entity_id
_entity_poly.type
_entity_poly.pdbx_seq_one_letter_code
_entity_poly.pdbx_strand_id
1 'polypeptide(L)'
;MGPPYSIGDKVHQRFRHALRLLELILAGYENVGQLKSSIGILVETMRDPELPFLDFHEVFSTVSGRIPSSLQGELSRIVDASRKSVSGKVDEFPAAVIRKLLDDFPRESHMKPADVLAYRTQVGPLSEVIERYAGGLAGHERAVISSLLDRFIADEEPFGHSDDEEVVLDIRERHKSDVDYVIGLVLSHSKIATKSVLILQLLNHVQSKGLQPFDRSYARSLKRLAQLSGRGSSNVALRAREILIHSQLPAYEERMEQMEKILVNATTENVYGGATEFRPPALDAIRDLIRTHHVVFDVLPNFFYHPNEFVCLAALEVYARRAYNAYEVISLEHRTAEKPFLVEWSFVLKNRAVAPNGDHPKRVGSISDLAYLVPAKSNVLRRGAMGACASLEAIYPVMVRLLNIFKERQRDELEQKESANVINIALKIPVTSPVDDDMWVARFADITGHFRENLSSCHVRRVTFIIFRTGQYPGFFTFRAHDGYREDQTIRHVEPAMAYQLELSRLSNFNLKPIFVKNRQLHIYYAVGKDNPSDARFFVRGMVRPGRLREGISPEHYLVSESDRLLNDVLDNLEVVSSVHKNSDCNHLFVNFIPAFVLTVEQIESALRDFIHRHGKRLWRLRITVAEVRLGIQSHQDAQPVPIRCIISNVSGYVLRMEMYTEVLNDKGVPVLQSIRAGSPGSMNM
;
A
#
# COMPACT_ATOMS: atom_id res chain seq x y z
N MET A 1 1.72 -36.33 -42.98
CA MET A 1 1.10 -36.79 -41.72
C MET A 1 1.24 -35.65 -40.71
N GLY A 2 0.16 -34.92 -40.42
CA GLY A 2 0.19 -33.92 -39.35
C GLY A 2 0.32 -34.60 -37.98
N PRO A 3 0.78 -33.90 -36.92
CA PRO A 3 0.84 -34.47 -35.59
C PRO A 3 -0.57 -34.88 -35.10
N PRO A 4 -0.69 -35.94 -34.28
CA PRO A 4 -1.98 -36.46 -33.84
C PRO A 4 -2.77 -35.42 -33.02
N TYR A 5 -4.07 -35.30 -33.31
CA TYR A 5 -5.00 -34.31 -32.75
C TYR A 5 -5.47 -34.59 -31.30
N SER A 6 -5.04 -35.70 -30.67
CA SER A 6 -5.35 -35.97 -29.27
C SER A 6 -4.30 -35.34 -28.37
N ILE A 7 -4.60 -34.18 -27.79
CA ILE A 7 -3.83 -33.61 -26.68
C ILE A 7 -3.95 -34.63 -25.54
N GLY A 8 -2.84 -35.25 -25.14
CA GLY A 8 -2.90 -36.19 -24.03
C GLY A 8 -3.16 -35.47 -22.70
N ASP A 9 -3.85 -36.15 -21.80
CA ASP A 9 -4.40 -35.57 -20.56
C ASP A 9 -3.34 -35.44 -19.43
N LYS A 10 -2.10 -35.87 -19.70
CA LYS A 10 -1.03 -35.83 -18.70
C LYS A 10 -0.58 -34.38 -18.43
N VAL A 11 -0.14 -34.12 -17.20
CA VAL A 11 0.24 -32.78 -16.70
C VAL A 11 1.21 -32.04 -17.64
N HIS A 12 2.32 -32.67 -18.04
CA HIS A 12 3.30 -32.07 -18.97
C HIS A 12 2.74 -31.73 -20.36
N GLN A 13 1.77 -32.49 -20.86
CA GLN A 13 1.13 -32.24 -22.16
C GLN A 13 0.16 -31.06 -22.05
N ARG A 14 -0.64 -31.02 -20.99
CA ARG A 14 -1.50 -29.87 -20.65
C ARG A 14 -0.68 -28.60 -20.45
N PHE A 15 0.44 -28.69 -19.73
CA PHE A 15 1.39 -27.59 -19.52
C PHE A 15 1.93 -27.05 -20.86
N ARG A 16 2.53 -27.91 -21.70
CA ARG A 16 3.09 -27.48 -23.00
C ARG A 16 2.03 -26.91 -23.93
N HIS A 17 0.83 -27.49 -23.94
CA HIS A 17 -0.27 -26.97 -24.73
C HIS A 17 -0.68 -25.57 -24.27
N ALA A 18 -0.90 -25.37 -22.96
CA ALA A 18 -1.22 -24.07 -22.40
C ALA A 18 -0.12 -23.04 -22.68
N LEU A 19 1.15 -23.38 -22.45
CA LEU A 19 2.30 -22.52 -22.74
C LEU A 19 2.33 -22.13 -24.22
N ARG A 20 2.16 -23.11 -25.12
CA ARG A 20 2.16 -22.85 -26.56
C ARG A 20 1.03 -21.93 -27.00
N LEU A 21 -0.17 -22.10 -26.45
CA LEU A 21 -1.29 -21.20 -26.72
C LEU A 21 -0.97 -19.77 -26.30
N LEU A 22 -0.37 -19.58 -25.13
CA LEU A 22 0.02 -18.25 -24.64
C LEU A 22 1.13 -17.62 -25.50
N GLU A 23 2.10 -18.41 -25.95
CA GLU A 23 3.13 -17.97 -26.90
C GLU A 23 2.54 -17.55 -28.25
N LEU A 24 1.54 -18.28 -28.75
CA LEU A 24 0.86 -17.95 -30.00
C LEU A 24 0.05 -16.65 -29.87
N ILE A 25 -0.62 -16.46 -28.73
CA ILE A 25 -1.31 -15.20 -28.42
C ILE A 25 -0.31 -14.04 -28.35
N LEU A 26 0.85 -14.24 -27.72
CA LEU A 26 1.92 -13.24 -27.71
C LEU A 26 2.45 -12.93 -29.12
N ALA A 27 2.51 -13.91 -30.00
CA ALA A 27 2.90 -13.73 -31.41
C ALA A 27 1.79 -13.14 -32.31
N GLY A 28 0.61 -12.81 -31.76
CA GLY A 28 -0.49 -12.16 -32.49
C GLY A 28 -1.56 -13.11 -33.07
N TYR A 29 -1.47 -14.42 -32.82
CA TYR A 29 -2.49 -15.40 -33.25
C TYR A 29 -3.64 -15.47 -32.24
N GLU A 30 -4.79 -14.88 -32.58
CA GLU A 30 -5.92 -14.73 -31.66
C GLU A 30 -6.69 -16.03 -31.40
N ASN A 31 -6.82 -16.38 -30.11
CA ASN A 31 -7.81 -17.30 -29.57
C ASN A 31 -8.31 -16.80 -28.20
N VAL A 32 -9.05 -15.69 -28.21
CA VAL A 32 -9.40 -14.90 -27.01
C VAL A 32 -10.26 -15.68 -26.01
N GLY A 33 -11.08 -16.63 -26.48
CA GLY A 33 -12.01 -17.39 -25.64
C GLY A 33 -11.35 -18.28 -24.59
N GLN A 34 -10.09 -18.68 -24.79
CA GLN A 34 -9.39 -19.64 -23.92
C GLN A 34 -8.32 -19.00 -23.03
N LEU A 35 -8.12 -17.67 -23.07
CA LEU A 35 -7.01 -17.00 -22.39
C LEU A 35 -6.98 -17.27 -20.87
N LYS A 36 -8.10 -17.01 -20.18
CA LYS A 36 -8.20 -17.18 -18.72
C LYS A 36 -8.04 -18.64 -18.29
N SER A 37 -8.66 -19.57 -19.02
CA SER A 37 -8.54 -21.00 -18.76
C SER A 37 -7.12 -21.49 -18.98
N SER A 38 -6.43 -21.04 -20.03
CA SER A 38 -5.06 -21.43 -20.32
C SER A 38 -4.08 -20.93 -19.26
N ILE A 39 -4.24 -19.71 -18.75
CA ILE A 39 -3.43 -19.21 -17.62
C ILE A 39 -3.70 -20.03 -16.35
N GLY A 40 -4.96 -20.36 -16.06
CA GLY A 40 -5.33 -21.22 -14.94
C GLY A 40 -4.66 -22.60 -15.03
N ILE A 41 -4.75 -23.25 -16.19
CA ILE A 41 -4.11 -24.55 -16.46
C ILE A 41 -2.58 -24.44 -16.35
N LEU A 42 -1.97 -23.37 -16.88
CA LEU A 42 -0.52 -23.15 -16.80
C LEU A 42 -0.09 -23.07 -15.32
N VAL A 43 -0.76 -22.24 -14.52
CA VAL A 43 -0.45 -22.06 -13.10
C VAL A 43 -0.65 -23.34 -12.29
N GLU A 44 -1.73 -24.07 -12.56
CA GLU A 44 -2.04 -25.35 -11.91
C GLU A 44 -0.94 -26.38 -12.22
N THR A 45 -0.62 -26.57 -13.50
CA THR A 45 0.36 -27.57 -13.96
C THR A 45 1.79 -27.26 -13.52
N MET A 46 2.19 -25.98 -13.47
CA MET A 46 3.51 -25.57 -12.96
C MET A 46 3.70 -25.84 -11.46
N ARG A 47 2.61 -26.07 -10.71
CA ARG A 47 2.64 -26.37 -9.27
C ARG A 47 2.50 -27.85 -8.96
N ASP A 48 2.28 -28.66 -9.98
CA ASP A 48 2.17 -30.11 -9.83
C ASP A 48 3.59 -30.72 -9.74
N PRO A 49 3.91 -31.44 -8.65
CA PRO A 49 5.21 -32.07 -8.47
C PRO A 49 5.50 -33.17 -9.50
N GLU A 50 4.50 -33.72 -10.19
CA GLU A 50 4.72 -34.71 -11.25
C GLU A 50 5.26 -34.13 -12.56
N LEU A 51 5.10 -32.82 -12.79
CA LEU A 51 5.52 -32.16 -14.03
C LEU A 51 6.98 -32.47 -14.45
N PRO A 52 8.00 -32.27 -13.60
CA PRO A 52 9.39 -32.55 -13.96
C PRO A 52 9.67 -34.03 -14.24
N PHE A 53 9.02 -34.94 -13.51
CA PHE A 53 9.18 -36.37 -13.72
C PHE A 53 8.61 -36.83 -15.06
N LEU A 54 7.45 -36.30 -15.44
CA LEU A 54 6.82 -36.63 -16.71
C LEU A 54 7.57 -36.04 -17.91
N ASP A 55 8.05 -34.79 -17.78
CA ASP A 55 8.92 -34.15 -18.78
C ASP A 55 10.21 -34.95 -18.97
N PHE A 56 10.86 -35.35 -17.88
CA PHE A 56 12.07 -36.17 -17.94
C PHE A 56 11.78 -37.53 -18.57
N HIS A 57 10.71 -38.21 -18.16
CA HIS A 57 10.38 -39.54 -18.66
C HIS A 57 10.14 -39.57 -20.17
N GLU A 58 9.44 -38.57 -20.72
CA GLU A 58 9.20 -38.48 -22.16
C GLU A 58 10.51 -38.35 -22.94
N VAL A 59 11.39 -37.43 -22.53
CA VAL A 59 12.71 -37.26 -23.18
C VAL A 59 13.58 -38.49 -22.97
N PHE A 60 13.60 -39.04 -21.76
CA PHE A 60 14.36 -40.25 -21.42
C PHE A 60 13.94 -41.45 -22.28
N SER A 61 12.65 -41.62 -22.55
CA SER A 61 12.14 -42.69 -23.42
C SER A 61 12.66 -42.59 -24.86
N THR A 62 12.96 -41.38 -25.35
CA THR A 62 13.54 -41.19 -26.70
C THR A 62 15.05 -41.44 -26.75
N VAL A 63 15.73 -41.28 -25.61
CA VAL A 63 17.19 -41.37 -25.48
C VAL A 63 17.65 -42.73 -24.94
N SER A 64 16.77 -43.51 -24.31
CA SER A 64 17.11 -44.75 -23.59
C SER A 64 17.80 -45.82 -24.44
N GLY A 65 17.59 -45.84 -25.76
CA GLY A 65 18.27 -46.76 -26.68
C GLY A 65 19.62 -46.26 -27.23
N ARG A 66 20.01 -45.02 -26.90
CA ARG A 66 21.22 -44.36 -27.43
C ARG A 66 22.29 -44.12 -26.36
N ILE A 67 21.95 -44.29 -25.09
CA ILE A 67 22.87 -44.14 -23.95
C ILE A 67 23.32 -45.51 -23.41
N PRO A 68 24.47 -45.59 -22.71
CA PRO A 68 24.92 -46.83 -22.10
C PRO A 68 23.91 -47.40 -21.08
N SER A 69 23.74 -48.72 -21.06
CA SER A 69 22.77 -49.42 -20.21
C SER A 69 23.05 -49.26 -18.71
N SER A 70 24.31 -49.11 -18.31
CA SER A 70 24.72 -48.79 -16.94
C SER A 70 24.13 -47.46 -16.48
N LEU A 71 24.30 -46.41 -17.29
CA LEU A 71 23.77 -45.07 -17.04
C LEU A 71 22.23 -45.07 -17.03
N GLN A 72 21.61 -45.76 -17.98
CA GLN A 72 20.15 -45.88 -18.06
C GLN A 72 19.55 -46.51 -16.80
N GLY A 73 20.17 -47.58 -16.29
CA GLY A 73 19.72 -48.27 -15.07
C GLY A 73 19.85 -47.40 -13.83
N GLU A 74 20.92 -46.62 -13.74
CA GLU A 74 21.15 -45.72 -12.61
C GLU A 74 20.21 -44.49 -12.61
N LEU A 75 20.00 -43.88 -13.78
CA LEU A 75 19.03 -42.80 -13.96
C LEU A 75 17.61 -43.23 -13.56
N SER A 76 17.18 -44.40 -14.03
CA SER A 76 15.85 -44.94 -13.71
C SER A 76 15.69 -45.17 -12.20
N ARG A 77 16.74 -45.70 -11.55
CA ARG A 77 16.75 -45.95 -10.09
C ARG A 77 16.60 -44.66 -9.29
N ILE A 78 17.36 -43.61 -9.65
CA ILE A 78 17.31 -42.31 -8.96
C ILE A 78 15.92 -41.68 -9.09
N VAL A 79 15.37 -41.66 -10.30
CA VAL A 79 14.06 -41.04 -10.58
C VAL A 79 12.93 -41.80 -9.91
N ASP A 80 12.93 -43.14 -9.97
CA ASP A 80 11.91 -43.97 -9.32
C ASP A 80 11.96 -43.89 -7.80
N ALA A 81 13.16 -43.80 -7.21
CA ALA A 81 13.33 -43.63 -5.77
C ALA A 81 12.74 -42.31 -5.27
N SER A 82 13.03 -41.19 -5.96
CA SER A 82 12.46 -39.88 -5.63
C SER A 82 10.94 -39.80 -5.86
N ARG A 83 10.42 -40.57 -6.83
CA ARG A 83 8.97 -40.60 -7.13
C ARG A 83 8.18 -41.46 -6.13
N LYS A 84 8.75 -42.55 -5.60
CA LYS A 84 8.08 -43.53 -4.73
C LYS A 84 8.33 -43.33 -3.22
N SER A 85 8.66 -42.11 -2.79
CA SER A 85 9.08 -41.83 -1.41
C SER A 85 8.16 -42.42 -0.33
N VAL A 86 8.77 -42.93 0.73
CA VAL A 86 8.18 -43.73 1.84
C VAL A 86 7.08 -42.98 2.62
N SER A 87 6.99 -41.66 2.45
CA SER A 87 6.03 -40.76 3.13
C SER A 87 4.68 -40.60 2.39
N GLY A 88 4.54 -41.17 1.18
CA GLY A 88 3.33 -40.98 0.35
C GLY A 88 3.20 -39.60 -0.30
N LYS A 89 4.23 -38.75 -0.18
CA LYS A 89 4.39 -37.49 -0.91
C LYS A 89 5.52 -37.64 -1.93
N VAL A 90 5.34 -37.09 -3.13
CA VAL A 90 6.38 -37.04 -4.17
C VAL A 90 7.49 -36.10 -3.70
N ASP A 91 8.72 -36.59 -3.62
CA ASP A 91 9.87 -35.77 -3.26
C ASP A 91 10.29 -34.87 -4.44
N GLU A 92 11.09 -33.83 -4.15
CA GLU A 92 11.57 -32.90 -5.18
C GLU A 92 12.38 -33.64 -6.26
N PHE A 93 12.20 -33.23 -7.52
CA PHE A 93 12.90 -33.84 -8.66
C PHE A 93 14.42 -33.68 -8.51
N PRO A 94 15.21 -34.77 -8.56
CA PRO A 94 16.62 -34.75 -8.19
C PRO A 94 17.54 -34.20 -9.30
N ALA A 95 17.24 -33.00 -9.82
CA ALA A 95 17.94 -32.37 -10.95
C ALA A 95 19.47 -32.28 -10.73
N ALA A 96 19.91 -31.84 -9.55
CA ALA A 96 21.34 -31.69 -9.25
C ALA A 96 22.10 -33.02 -9.22
N VAL A 97 21.46 -34.08 -8.71
CA VAL A 97 22.06 -35.43 -8.64
C VAL A 97 22.17 -36.01 -10.04
N ILE A 98 21.11 -35.90 -10.83
CA ILE A 98 21.09 -36.37 -12.22
C ILE A 98 22.13 -35.62 -13.05
N ARG A 99 22.23 -34.29 -12.92
CA ARG A 99 23.23 -33.48 -13.62
C ARG A 99 24.65 -33.96 -13.32
N LYS A 100 24.98 -34.11 -12.04
CA LYS A 100 26.31 -34.57 -11.60
C LYS A 100 26.66 -35.92 -12.20
N LEU A 101 25.72 -36.86 -12.16
CA LEU A 101 25.89 -38.19 -12.74
C LEU A 101 26.15 -38.13 -14.27
N LEU A 102 25.41 -37.30 -15.00
CA LEU A 102 25.64 -37.14 -16.45
C LEU A 102 27.02 -36.52 -16.77
N ASP A 103 27.50 -35.60 -15.93
CA ASP A 103 28.79 -34.90 -16.09
C ASP A 103 30.00 -35.76 -15.70
N ASP A 104 29.86 -36.59 -14.65
CA ASP A 104 30.93 -37.44 -14.11
C ASP A 104 31.08 -38.76 -14.90
N PHE A 105 30.00 -39.26 -15.50
CA PHE A 105 29.99 -40.54 -16.22
C PHE A 105 31.07 -40.71 -17.31
N PRO A 106 31.38 -39.72 -18.17
CA PRO A 106 32.45 -39.84 -19.17
C PRO A 106 33.85 -40.00 -18.55
N ARG A 107 34.06 -39.42 -17.35
CA ARG A 107 35.33 -39.51 -16.62
C ARG A 107 35.46 -40.87 -15.96
N GLU A 108 34.39 -41.32 -15.29
CA GLU A 108 34.33 -42.61 -14.59
C GLU A 108 34.38 -43.80 -15.55
N SER A 109 33.81 -43.64 -16.75
CA SER A 109 33.82 -44.69 -17.79
C SER A 109 35.06 -44.63 -18.70
N HIS A 110 36.04 -43.76 -18.42
CA HIS A 110 37.26 -43.57 -19.21
C HIS A 110 37.02 -43.43 -20.73
N MET A 111 36.02 -42.63 -21.12
CA MET A 111 35.66 -42.46 -22.54
C MET A 111 36.75 -41.72 -23.33
N LYS A 112 36.95 -42.10 -24.60
CA LYS A 112 37.88 -41.40 -25.50
C LYS A 112 37.33 -40.01 -25.85
N PRO A 113 38.18 -39.00 -26.12
CA PRO A 113 37.73 -37.63 -26.40
C PRO A 113 36.70 -37.49 -27.53
N ALA A 114 36.78 -38.32 -28.58
CA ALA A 114 35.80 -38.34 -29.68
C ALA A 114 34.42 -38.88 -29.24
N ASP A 115 34.41 -39.89 -28.36
CA ASP A 115 33.19 -40.52 -27.83
C ASP A 115 32.51 -39.60 -26.81
N VAL A 116 33.28 -38.78 -26.09
CA VAL A 116 32.74 -37.77 -25.16
C VAL A 116 31.89 -36.72 -25.88
N LEU A 117 32.31 -36.29 -27.07
CA LEU A 117 31.54 -35.32 -27.87
C LEU A 117 30.23 -35.93 -28.38
N ALA A 118 30.27 -37.18 -28.85
CA ALA A 118 29.09 -37.93 -29.26
C ALA A 118 28.12 -38.15 -28.09
N TYR A 119 28.64 -38.53 -26.92
CA TYR A 119 27.87 -38.71 -25.68
C TYR A 119 27.16 -37.42 -25.26
N ARG A 120 27.87 -36.28 -25.24
CA ARG A 120 27.27 -34.97 -24.89
C ARG A 120 26.14 -34.60 -25.84
N THR A 121 26.29 -34.92 -27.13
CA THR A 121 25.24 -34.69 -28.12
C THR A 121 24.03 -35.61 -27.88
N GLN A 122 24.24 -36.86 -27.47
CA GLN A 122 23.18 -37.82 -27.16
C GLN A 122 22.40 -37.47 -25.87
N VAL A 123 23.10 -36.98 -24.85
CA VAL A 123 22.52 -36.63 -23.53
C VAL A 123 21.97 -35.21 -23.50
N GLY A 124 22.33 -34.34 -24.44
CA GLY A 124 21.89 -32.94 -24.53
C GLY A 124 20.41 -32.69 -24.20
N PRO A 125 19.45 -33.43 -24.80
CA PRO A 125 18.03 -33.27 -24.48
C PRO A 125 17.68 -33.52 -23.01
N LEU A 126 18.36 -34.45 -22.35
CA LEU A 126 18.20 -34.72 -20.91
C LEU A 126 18.77 -33.58 -20.08
N SER A 127 19.97 -33.10 -20.43
CA SER A 127 20.60 -31.95 -19.78
C SER A 127 19.71 -30.70 -19.85
N GLU A 128 19.03 -30.46 -20.97
CA GLU A 128 18.08 -29.34 -21.12
C GLU A 128 16.86 -29.46 -20.19
N VAL A 129 16.33 -30.67 -19.97
CA VAL A 129 15.23 -30.88 -19.00
C VAL A 129 15.74 -30.64 -17.59
N ILE A 130 16.93 -31.14 -17.26
CA ILE A 130 17.51 -31.02 -15.92
C ILE A 130 17.78 -29.57 -15.58
N GLU A 131 18.34 -28.78 -16.51
CA GLU A 131 18.59 -27.36 -16.27
C GLU A 131 17.30 -26.55 -16.15
N ARG A 132 16.23 -26.93 -16.86
CA ARG A 132 14.90 -26.30 -16.69
C ARG A 132 14.36 -26.41 -15.26
N TYR A 133 14.74 -27.45 -14.52
CA TYR A 133 14.30 -27.73 -13.16
C TYR A 133 15.41 -27.57 -12.11
N ALA A 134 16.56 -26.98 -12.47
CA ALA A 134 17.70 -26.82 -11.55
C ALA A 134 17.38 -25.96 -10.31
N GLY A 135 16.47 -24.99 -10.46
CA GLY A 135 15.98 -24.15 -9.36
C GLY A 135 14.74 -24.72 -8.65
N GLY A 136 14.47 -26.02 -8.82
CA GLY A 136 13.25 -26.67 -8.35
C GLY A 136 12.00 -26.24 -9.12
N LEU A 137 10.84 -26.72 -8.67
CA LEU A 137 9.55 -26.43 -9.31
C LEU A 137 9.22 -24.93 -9.29
N ALA A 138 9.52 -24.26 -8.17
CA ALA A 138 9.36 -22.80 -8.05
C ALA A 138 10.34 -22.03 -8.95
N GLY A 139 11.57 -22.54 -9.16
CA GLY A 139 12.51 -21.99 -10.14
C GLY A 139 11.97 -22.08 -11.57
N HIS A 140 11.40 -23.23 -11.92
CA HIS A 140 10.79 -23.43 -13.24
C HIS A 140 9.60 -22.50 -13.48
N GLU A 141 8.67 -22.40 -12.51
CA GLU A 141 7.54 -21.47 -12.57
C GLU A 141 8.00 -20.03 -12.87
N ARG A 142 9.06 -19.58 -12.19
CA ARG A 142 9.64 -18.24 -12.37
C ARG A 142 10.25 -18.04 -13.74
N ALA A 143 10.98 -19.03 -14.24
CA ALA A 143 11.61 -18.98 -15.57
C ALA A 143 10.54 -18.90 -16.68
N VAL A 144 9.46 -19.67 -16.57
CA VAL A 144 8.35 -19.67 -17.55
C VAL A 144 7.61 -18.34 -17.54
N ILE A 145 7.27 -17.79 -16.38
CA ILE A 145 6.61 -16.49 -16.32
C ILE A 145 7.54 -15.40 -16.86
N SER A 146 8.82 -15.40 -16.47
CA SER A 146 9.79 -14.41 -16.94
C SER A 146 9.99 -14.45 -18.45
N SER A 147 10.01 -15.64 -19.06
CA SER A 147 10.16 -15.76 -20.52
C SER A 147 8.96 -15.19 -21.27
N LEU A 148 7.74 -15.36 -20.77
CA LEU A 148 6.54 -14.74 -21.34
C LEU A 148 6.57 -13.21 -21.22
N LEU A 149 7.03 -12.69 -20.06
CA LEU A 149 7.20 -11.25 -19.86
C LEU A 149 8.28 -10.69 -20.80
N ASP A 150 9.44 -11.34 -20.89
CA ASP A 150 10.56 -10.91 -21.72
C ASP A 150 10.23 -10.95 -23.22
N ARG A 151 9.41 -11.91 -23.65
CA ARG A 151 8.90 -11.97 -25.02
C ARG A 151 7.99 -10.78 -25.34
N PHE A 152 7.06 -10.45 -24.44
CA PHE A 152 6.25 -9.24 -24.60
C PHE A 152 7.12 -7.97 -24.66
N ILE A 153 8.15 -7.87 -23.81
CA ILE A 153 9.08 -6.73 -23.85
C ILE A 153 9.79 -6.68 -25.20
N ALA A 154 10.34 -7.80 -25.67
CA ALA A 154 11.08 -7.83 -26.93
C ALA A 154 10.21 -7.39 -28.12
N ASP A 155 8.93 -7.74 -28.11
CA ASP A 155 7.99 -7.35 -29.16
C ASP A 155 7.64 -5.85 -29.10
N GLU A 156 7.55 -5.26 -27.91
CA GLU A 156 6.99 -3.90 -27.71
C GLU A 156 8.04 -2.81 -27.48
N GLU A 157 9.26 -3.17 -27.07
CA GLU A 157 10.37 -2.24 -26.85
C GLU A 157 10.72 -1.39 -28.08
N PRO A 158 10.71 -1.92 -29.33
CA PRO A 158 10.93 -1.12 -30.53
C PRO A 158 9.86 -0.05 -30.79
N PHE A 159 8.61 -0.29 -30.41
CA PHE A 159 7.46 0.57 -30.72
C PHE A 159 7.19 1.65 -29.64
N GLY A 160 8.13 1.87 -28.72
CA GLY A 160 7.91 2.75 -27.56
C GLY A 160 8.06 4.25 -27.84
N HIS A 161 8.90 4.65 -28.79
CA HIS A 161 9.47 6.02 -28.85
C HIS A 161 9.22 6.78 -30.16
N SER A 162 8.74 6.10 -31.20
CA SER A 162 8.58 6.63 -32.56
C SER A 162 7.24 6.18 -33.15
N ASP A 163 6.80 6.84 -34.22
CA ASP A 163 5.60 6.44 -34.95
C ASP A 163 5.79 5.04 -35.56
N ASP A 164 4.73 4.21 -35.48
CA ASP A 164 4.77 2.80 -35.88
C ASP A 164 5.32 2.61 -37.31
N GLU A 165 5.00 3.53 -38.23
CA GLU A 165 5.48 3.48 -39.62
C GLU A 165 7.00 3.62 -39.75
N GLU A 166 7.61 4.54 -38.99
CA GLU A 166 9.07 4.73 -38.99
C GLU A 166 9.78 3.52 -38.39
N VAL A 167 9.22 2.97 -37.31
CA VAL A 167 9.76 1.78 -36.63
C VAL A 167 9.75 0.57 -37.56
N VAL A 168 8.66 0.36 -38.31
CA VAL A 168 8.56 -0.74 -39.27
C VAL A 168 9.59 -0.60 -40.39
N LEU A 169 9.83 0.63 -40.88
CA LEU A 169 10.86 0.89 -41.90
C LEU A 169 12.27 0.61 -41.35
N ASP A 170 12.60 1.07 -40.16
CA ASP A 170 13.90 0.83 -39.51
C ASP A 170 14.13 -0.67 -39.25
N ILE A 171 13.13 -1.39 -38.75
CA ILE A 171 13.22 -2.84 -38.53
C ILE A 171 13.44 -3.57 -39.87
N ARG A 172 12.74 -3.17 -40.94
CA ARG A 172 12.94 -3.73 -42.29
C ARG A 172 14.33 -3.45 -42.83
N GLU A 173 14.90 -2.28 -42.56
CA GLU A 173 16.27 -1.94 -42.98
C GLU A 173 17.33 -2.74 -42.22
N ARG A 174 17.11 -3.01 -40.93
CA ARG A 174 18.01 -3.83 -40.09
C ARG A 174 17.92 -5.33 -40.40
N HIS A 175 16.74 -5.82 -40.79
CA HIS A 175 16.47 -7.24 -41.05
C HIS A 175 16.18 -7.54 -42.53
N LYS A 176 16.99 -6.99 -43.46
CA LYS A 176 16.79 -7.16 -44.92
C LYS A 176 16.76 -8.63 -45.40
N SER A 177 17.49 -9.51 -44.71
CA SER A 177 17.57 -10.93 -45.05
C SER A 177 16.49 -11.80 -44.36
N ASP A 178 15.71 -11.25 -43.43
CA ASP A 178 14.72 -11.97 -42.64
C ASP A 178 13.40 -11.18 -42.56
N VAL A 179 12.65 -11.24 -43.67
CA VAL A 179 11.36 -10.54 -43.82
C VAL A 179 10.28 -11.17 -42.93
N ASP A 180 10.36 -12.48 -42.69
CA ASP A 180 9.39 -13.21 -41.87
C ASP A 180 9.43 -12.75 -40.41
N TYR A 181 10.62 -12.43 -39.88
CA TYR A 181 10.77 -11.81 -38.57
C TYR A 181 10.03 -10.46 -38.47
N VAL A 182 10.18 -9.61 -39.50
CA VAL A 182 9.51 -8.29 -39.55
C VAL A 182 7.99 -8.46 -39.55
N ILE A 183 7.46 -9.36 -40.39
CA ILE A 183 6.02 -9.64 -40.46
C ILE A 183 5.51 -10.18 -39.13
N GLY A 184 6.24 -11.11 -38.50
CA GLY A 184 5.87 -11.69 -37.21
C GLY A 184 5.81 -10.66 -36.09
N LEU A 185 6.79 -9.74 -36.05
CA LEU A 185 6.85 -8.67 -35.06
C LEU A 185 5.70 -7.65 -35.24
N VAL A 186 5.41 -7.25 -36.48
CA VAL A 186 4.28 -6.35 -36.80
C VAL A 186 2.95 -7.02 -36.48
N LEU A 187 2.78 -8.30 -36.81
CA LEU A 187 1.59 -9.06 -36.47
C LEU A 187 1.37 -9.11 -34.95
N SER A 188 2.45 -9.39 -34.20
CA SER A 188 2.44 -9.38 -32.74
C SER A 188 2.01 -8.01 -32.19
N HIS A 189 2.62 -6.92 -32.66
CA HIS A 189 2.32 -5.56 -32.21
C HIS A 189 0.87 -5.15 -32.52
N SER A 190 0.33 -5.54 -33.68
CA SER A 190 -1.06 -5.25 -34.07
C SER A 190 -2.10 -5.77 -33.05
N LYS A 191 -1.73 -6.77 -32.24
CA LYS A 191 -2.58 -7.41 -31.23
C LYS A 191 -2.19 -7.07 -29.79
N ILE A 192 -1.52 -5.92 -29.57
CA ILE A 192 -1.08 -5.44 -28.26
C ILE A 192 -2.19 -5.43 -27.20
N ALA A 193 -3.45 -5.14 -27.57
CA ALA A 193 -4.56 -5.12 -26.62
C ALA A 193 -4.78 -6.46 -25.91
N THR A 194 -4.77 -7.57 -26.66
CA THR A 194 -4.94 -8.92 -26.13
C THR A 194 -3.70 -9.36 -25.33
N LYS A 195 -2.51 -9.02 -25.83
CA LYS A 195 -1.23 -9.26 -25.15
C LYS A 195 -1.17 -8.55 -23.80
N SER A 196 -1.55 -7.28 -23.75
CA SER A 196 -1.58 -6.50 -22.51
C SER A 196 -2.51 -7.13 -21.47
N VAL A 197 -3.65 -7.69 -21.86
CA VAL A 197 -4.53 -8.42 -20.92
C VAL A 197 -3.86 -9.68 -20.38
N LEU A 198 -3.18 -10.46 -21.22
CA LEU A 198 -2.40 -11.63 -20.79
C LEU A 198 -1.34 -11.22 -19.76
N ILE A 199 -0.52 -10.22 -20.07
CA ILE A 199 0.56 -9.78 -19.17
C ILE A 199 0.00 -9.24 -17.86
N LEU A 200 -1.09 -8.46 -17.89
CA LEU A 200 -1.75 -7.98 -16.67
C LEU A 200 -2.23 -9.15 -15.77
N GLN A 201 -2.76 -10.22 -16.36
CA GLN A 201 -3.17 -11.41 -15.59
C GLN A 201 -1.98 -12.17 -15.00
N LEU A 202 -0.87 -12.29 -15.74
CA LEU A 202 0.37 -12.87 -15.22
C LEU A 202 0.95 -12.02 -14.08
N LEU A 203 0.98 -10.69 -14.22
CA LEU A 203 1.43 -9.77 -13.18
C LEU A 203 0.55 -9.84 -11.92
N ASN A 204 -0.77 -9.98 -12.08
CA ASN A 204 -1.68 -10.22 -10.95
C ASN A 204 -1.40 -11.55 -10.25
N HIS A 205 -1.06 -12.59 -11.01
CA HIS A 205 -0.67 -13.88 -10.43
C HIS A 205 0.61 -13.74 -9.58
N VAL A 206 1.62 -13.05 -10.11
CA VAL A 206 2.88 -12.77 -9.39
C VAL A 206 2.60 -12.00 -8.08
N GLN A 207 1.66 -11.05 -8.08
CA GLN A 207 1.30 -10.30 -6.87
C GLN A 207 0.47 -11.11 -5.86
N SER A 208 -0.40 -12.01 -6.32
CA SER A 208 -1.36 -12.75 -5.48
C SER A 208 -0.73 -13.69 -4.43
N LYS A 209 0.60 -13.91 -4.46
CA LYS A 209 1.37 -14.61 -3.41
C LYS A 209 1.55 -13.75 -2.13
N GLY A 210 0.54 -12.93 -1.81
CA GLY A 210 0.54 -11.71 -0.98
C GLY A 210 0.83 -11.83 0.52
N LEU A 211 1.64 -12.79 0.95
CA LEU A 211 2.22 -12.86 2.30
C LEU A 211 3.74 -13.16 2.28
N GLN A 212 4.33 -13.43 1.12
CA GLN A 212 5.76 -13.64 0.96
C GLN A 212 6.45 -12.37 0.46
N PRO A 213 7.71 -12.10 0.84
CA PRO A 213 8.52 -11.06 0.23
C PRO A 213 8.47 -11.22 -1.29
N PHE A 214 8.25 -10.12 -2.01
CA PHE A 214 8.25 -10.14 -3.48
C PHE A 214 9.54 -10.80 -4.00
N ASP A 215 9.40 -11.78 -4.90
CA ASP A 215 10.56 -12.48 -5.45
C ASP A 215 11.36 -11.55 -6.37
N ARG A 216 12.57 -11.19 -5.92
CA ARG A 216 13.48 -10.28 -6.61
C ARG A 216 13.89 -10.77 -8.01
N SER A 217 13.69 -12.05 -8.34
CA SER A 217 13.98 -12.60 -9.68
C SER A 217 13.23 -11.88 -10.80
N TYR A 218 11.99 -11.43 -10.55
CA TYR A 218 11.20 -10.69 -11.54
C TYR A 218 11.63 -9.22 -11.70
N ALA A 219 12.51 -8.70 -10.84
CA ALA A 219 12.86 -7.28 -10.82
C ALA A 219 13.43 -6.79 -12.17
N ARG A 220 14.17 -7.64 -12.89
CA ARG A 220 14.73 -7.29 -14.21
C ARG A 220 13.63 -7.07 -15.25
N SER A 221 12.75 -8.06 -15.44
CA SER A 221 11.66 -7.98 -16.43
C SER A 221 10.67 -6.89 -16.06
N LEU A 222 10.35 -6.71 -14.77
CA LEU A 222 9.49 -5.61 -14.34
C LEU A 222 10.09 -4.23 -14.59
N LYS A 223 11.41 -4.03 -14.40
CA LYS A 223 12.07 -2.75 -14.70
C LYS A 223 11.96 -2.40 -16.19
N ARG A 224 12.13 -3.39 -17.07
CA ARG A 224 11.96 -3.21 -18.51
C ARG A 224 10.50 -2.95 -18.89
N LEU A 225 9.54 -3.69 -18.33
CA LEU A 225 8.11 -3.43 -18.53
C LEU A 225 7.72 -2.02 -18.08
N ALA A 226 8.25 -1.56 -16.94
CA ALA A 226 8.01 -0.23 -16.41
C ALA A 226 8.54 0.90 -17.32
N GLN A 227 9.52 0.63 -18.18
CA GLN A 227 10.10 1.60 -19.11
C GLN A 227 9.33 1.69 -20.44
N LEU A 228 8.37 0.80 -20.69
CA LEU A 228 7.55 0.86 -21.90
C LEU A 228 6.69 2.13 -21.90
N SER A 229 6.76 2.88 -23.00
CA SER A 229 6.07 4.15 -23.23
C SER A 229 4.95 4.07 -24.28
N GLY A 230 4.79 2.92 -24.93
CA GLY A 230 3.77 2.71 -25.97
C GLY A 230 2.33 2.88 -25.43
N ARG A 231 1.45 3.49 -26.24
CA ARG A 231 0.05 3.75 -25.83
C ARG A 231 -0.68 2.48 -25.40
N GLY A 232 -0.51 1.37 -26.12
CA GLY A 232 -1.15 0.08 -25.81
C GLY A 232 -0.48 -0.74 -24.69
N SER A 233 0.75 -0.41 -24.29
CA SER A 233 1.47 -1.05 -23.19
C SER A 233 1.48 -0.22 -21.89
N SER A 234 0.94 1.00 -21.91
CA SER A 234 0.86 1.92 -20.76
C SER A 234 0.28 1.31 -19.48
N ASN A 235 -0.81 0.54 -19.58
CA ASN A 235 -1.42 -0.15 -18.43
C ASN A 235 -0.51 -1.24 -17.86
N VAL A 236 0.22 -1.96 -18.72
CA VAL A 236 1.20 -2.98 -18.31
C VAL A 236 2.38 -2.32 -17.61
N ALA A 237 2.90 -1.22 -18.18
CA ALA A 237 4.01 -0.46 -17.61
C ALA A 237 3.65 0.09 -16.21
N LEU A 238 2.45 0.66 -16.07
CA LEU A 238 1.93 1.12 -14.79
C LEU A 238 1.85 -0.02 -13.77
N ARG A 239 1.28 -1.16 -14.16
CA ARG A 239 1.15 -2.32 -13.29
C ARG A 239 2.51 -2.88 -12.86
N ALA A 240 3.48 -2.91 -13.77
CA ALA A 240 4.85 -3.31 -13.45
C ALA A 240 5.52 -2.34 -12.47
N ARG A 241 5.33 -1.02 -12.65
CA ARG A 241 5.80 0.02 -11.71
C ARG A 241 5.18 -0.16 -10.32
N GLU A 242 3.86 -0.37 -10.25
CA GLU A 242 3.17 -0.66 -8.99
C GLU A 242 3.82 -1.84 -8.27
N ILE A 243 3.98 -2.97 -8.95
CA ILE A 243 4.58 -4.18 -8.35
C ILE A 243 6.02 -3.92 -7.88
N LEU A 244 6.83 -3.20 -8.68
CA LEU A 244 8.19 -2.83 -8.29
C LEU A 244 8.22 -1.94 -7.04
N ILE A 245 7.36 -0.92 -6.98
CA ILE A 245 7.27 -0.02 -5.83
C ILE A 245 6.93 -0.84 -4.58
N HIS A 246 5.92 -1.71 -4.67
CA HIS A 246 5.52 -2.57 -3.54
C HIS A 246 6.60 -3.58 -3.14
N SER A 247 7.38 -4.10 -4.10
CA SER A 247 8.51 -5.00 -3.81
C SER A 247 9.63 -4.33 -3.02
N GLN A 248 9.72 -3.01 -3.14
CA GLN A 248 10.74 -2.17 -2.55
C GLN A 248 10.26 -1.51 -1.25
N LEU A 249 8.97 -1.53 -0.93
CA LEU A 249 8.53 -1.18 0.41
C LEU A 249 9.04 -2.25 1.39
N PRO A 250 9.66 -1.85 2.52
CA PRO A 250 10.12 -2.80 3.51
C PRO A 250 8.91 -3.59 4.02
N ALA A 251 9.10 -4.90 4.11
CA ALA A 251 8.07 -5.80 4.61
C ALA A 251 7.62 -5.33 6.01
N TYR A 252 6.38 -5.68 6.37
CA TYR A 252 5.85 -5.36 7.69
C TYR A 252 6.78 -5.83 8.82
N GLU A 253 7.38 -7.01 8.67
CA GLU A 253 8.36 -7.58 9.61
C GLU A 253 9.65 -6.77 9.69
N GLU A 254 10.25 -6.38 8.54
CA GLU A 254 11.44 -5.53 8.52
C GLU A 254 11.18 -4.18 9.24
N ARG A 255 9.99 -3.59 9.06
CA ARG A 255 9.61 -2.35 9.74
C ARG A 255 9.40 -2.55 11.24
N MET A 256 8.85 -3.69 11.65
CA MET A 256 8.72 -4.07 13.05
C MET A 256 10.10 -4.16 13.70
N GLU A 257 11.03 -4.92 13.12
CA GLU A 257 12.39 -5.05 13.65
C GLU A 257 13.14 -3.71 13.72
N GLN A 258 13.01 -2.88 12.68
CA GLN A 258 13.62 -1.54 12.68
C GLN A 258 13.07 -0.65 13.79
N MET A 259 11.76 -0.64 13.99
CA MET A 259 11.12 0.16 15.03
C MET A 259 11.45 -0.36 16.43
N GLU A 260 11.49 -1.68 16.60
CA GLU A 260 11.91 -2.32 17.86
C GLU A 260 13.33 -1.90 18.24
N LYS A 261 14.29 -1.99 17.31
CA LYS A 261 15.67 -1.54 17.53
C LYS A 261 15.74 -0.09 17.97
N ILE A 262 14.96 0.81 17.34
CA ILE A 262 14.93 2.23 17.73
C ILE A 262 14.38 2.41 19.15
N LEU A 263 13.27 1.74 19.49
CA LEU A 263 12.64 1.87 20.81
C LEU A 263 13.47 1.24 21.93
N VAL A 264 14.12 0.09 21.67
CA VAL A 264 15.04 -0.54 22.61
C VAL A 264 16.24 0.38 22.83
N ASN A 265 16.91 0.84 21.77
CA ASN A 265 18.04 1.77 21.90
C ASN A 265 17.68 3.09 22.60
N ALA A 266 16.43 3.55 22.49
CA ALA A 266 15.97 4.73 23.19
C ALA A 266 15.84 4.53 24.70
N THR A 267 15.66 3.29 25.15
CA THR A 267 15.33 2.92 26.55
C THR A 267 16.44 2.17 27.27
N THR A 268 17.47 1.71 26.54
CA THR A 268 18.62 0.99 27.10
C THR A 268 19.89 1.81 26.98
N GLU A 269 20.73 1.77 28.00
CA GLU A 269 22.10 2.29 27.97
C GLU A 269 23.08 1.17 28.34
N ASN A 270 24.13 1.02 27.53
CA ASN A 270 25.17 0.03 27.78
C ASN A 270 26.22 0.65 28.68
N VAL A 271 26.23 0.25 29.95
CA VAL A 271 27.23 0.70 30.91
C VAL A 271 28.50 -0.14 30.75
N TYR A 272 29.67 0.52 30.88
CA TYR A 272 30.97 -0.14 30.81
C TYR A 272 31.04 -1.27 31.86
N GLY A 273 31.16 -2.52 31.40
CA GLY A 273 31.04 -3.72 32.25
C GLY A 273 29.96 -4.71 31.81
N GLY A 274 29.20 -4.39 30.75
CA GLY A 274 28.26 -5.34 30.11
C GLY A 274 26.86 -5.41 30.76
N ALA A 275 26.56 -4.52 31.71
CA ALA A 275 25.23 -4.37 32.26
C ALA A 275 24.39 -3.42 31.40
N THR A 276 23.16 -3.83 31.07
CA THR A 276 22.17 -2.98 30.41
C THR A 276 21.26 -2.36 31.45
N GLU A 277 21.31 -1.03 31.59
CA GLU A 277 20.38 -0.30 32.45
C GLU A 277 19.19 0.22 31.64
N PHE A 278 18.02 0.20 32.26
CA PHE A 278 16.79 0.74 31.67
C PHE A 278 16.56 2.16 32.15
N ARG A 279 16.27 3.06 31.21
CA ARG A 279 16.00 4.47 31.48
C ARG A 279 14.75 4.95 30.75
N PRO A 280 14.15 6.09 31.17
CA PRO A 280 13.15 6.77 30.37
C PRO A 280 13.65 7.03 28.94
N PRO A 281 12.77 7.03 27.94
CA PRO A 281 13.14 7.11 26.54
C PRO A 281 13.89 8.40 26.22
N ALA A 282 15.04 8.29 25.55
CA ALA A 282 15.73 9.46 25.02
C ALA A 282 14.94 10.06 23.85
N LEU A 283 14.59 11.35 23.97
CA LEU A 283 13.85 12.06 22.93
C LEU A 283 14.58 12.05 21.58
N ASP A 284 15.91 12.20 21.59
CA ASP A 284 16.72 12.23 20.35
C ASP A 284 16.66 10.90 19.59
N ALA A 285 16.62 9.77 20.30
CA ALA A 285 16.53 8.45 19.68
C ALA A 285 15.16 8.18 19.04
N ILE A 286 14.07 8.69 19.63
CA ILE A 286 12.72 8.52 19.10
C ILE A 286 12.29 9.65 18.15
N ARG A 287 13.09 10.71 18.00
CA ARG A 287 12.81 11.89 17.16
C ARG A 287 12.51 11.50 15.72
N ASP A 288 13.22 10.52 15.18
CA ASP A 288 13.01 10.03 13.83
C ASP A 288 11.61 9.41 13.70
N LEU A 289 11.18 8.57 14.64
CA LEU A 289 9.82 8.01 14.64
C LEU A 289 8.73 9.08 14.79
N ILE A 290 9.03 10.20 15.45
CA ILE A 290 8.08 11.31 15.61
C ILE A 290 7.95 12.13 14.32
N ARG A 291 9.08 12.45 13.66
CA ARG A 291 9.13 13.36 12.50
C ARG A 291 9.02 12.67 11.14
N THR A 292 9.23 11.36 11.06
CA THR A 292 9.16 10.59 9.80
C THR A 292 7.84 10.83 9.06
N HIS A 293 7.92 10.91 7.74
CA HIS A 293 6.74 11.07 6.88
C HIS A 293 6.01 9.74 6.55
N HIS A 294 6.54 8.61 7.03
CA HIS A 294 6.01 7.28 6.74
C HIS A 294 4.87 6.86 7.67
N VAL A 295 4.12 5.82 7.29
CA VAL A 295 3.13 5.21 8.19
C VAL A 295 3.85 4.58 9.39
N VAL A 296 3.48 5.00 10.60
CA VAL A 296 4.03 4.50 11.87
C VAL A 296 2.95 3.80 12.70
N PHE A 297 1.71 4.29 12.66
CA PHE A 297 0.61 3.78 13.50
C PHE A 297 0.13 2.38 13.12
N ASP A 298 0.54 1.83 11.98
CA ASP A 298 0.26 0.43 11.63
C ASP A 298 1.15 -0.57 12.38
N VAL A 299 2.37 -0.16 12.76
CA VAL A 299 3.34 -1.01 13.47
C VAL A 299 3.49 -0.62 14.94
N LEU A 300 3.51 0.68 15.25
CA LEU A 300 3.75 1.22 16.60
C LEU A 300 2.91 0.57 17.70
N PRO A 301 1.60 0.31 17.52
CA PRO A 301 0.78 -0.25 18.60
C PRO A 301 1.17 -1.69 19.01
N ASN A 302 1.94 -2.43 18.21
CA ASN A 302 2.50 -3.71 18.67
C ASN A 302 3.35 -3.52 19.92
N PHE A 303 4.08 -2.41 20.00
CA PHE A 303 5.00 -2.11 21.09
C PHE A 303 4.31 -1.57 22.34
N PHE A 304 3.01 -1.24 22.30
CA PHE A 304 2.24 -0.94 23.52
C PHE A 304 2.10 -2.14 24.45
N TYR A 305 2.38 -3.35 23.94
CA TYR A 305 2.21 -4.64 24.61
C TYR A 305 3.53 -5.43 24.62
N HIS A 306 4.65 -4.72 24.56
CA HIS A 306 5.98 -5.32 24.56
C HIS A 306 6.32 -5.90 25.95
N PRO A 307 7.09 -7.00 26.06
CA PRO A 307 7.48 -7.57 27.36
C PRO A 307 8.27 -6.60 28.24
N ASN A 308 9.07 -5.72 27.62
CA ASN A 308 9.75 -4.62 28.30
C ASN A 308 8.83 -3.39 28.42
N GLU A 309 8.50 -3.03 29.65
CA GLU A 309 7.62 -1.91 30.00
C GLU A 309 8.17 -0.54 29.59
N PHE A 310 9.50 -0.36 29.58
CA PHE A 310 10.10 0.89 29.12
C PHE A 310 9.92 1.08 27.61
N VAL A 311 9.94 -0.01 26.84
CA VAL A 311 9.61 0.01 25.41
C VAL A 311 8.14 0.37 25.20
N CYS A 312 7.22 -0.16 26.03
CA CYS A 312 5.81 0.24 26.02
C CYS A 312 5.66 1.75 26.24
N LEU A 313 6.35 2.28 27.24
CA LEU A 313 6.33 3.70 27.59
C LEU A 313 6.92 4.57 26.46
N ALA A 314 8.03 4.15 25.83
CA ALA A 314 8.58 4.81 24.66
C ALA A 314 7.59 4.83 23.48
N ALA A 315 6.90 3.72 23.23
CA ALA A 315 5.90 3.64 22.16
C ALA A 315 4.70 4.56 22.42
N LEU A 316 4.21 4.65 23.66
CA LEU A 316 3.15 5.58 24.05
C LEU A 316 3.58 7.04 23.88
N GLU A 317 4.82 7.38 24.23
CA GLU A 317 5.37 8.73 24.02
C GLU A 317 5.49 9.08 22.54
N VAL A 318 6.00 8.17 21.71
CA VAL A 318 6.05 8.34 20.25
C VAL A 318 4.66 8.60 19.70
N TYR A 319 3.65 7.85 20.15
CA TYR A 319 2.27 8.05 19.74
C TYR A 319 1.78 9.46 20.09
N ALA A 320 1.92 9.88 21.35
CA ALA A 320 1.44 11.18 21.82
C ALA A 320 2.09 12.33 21.04
N ARG A 321 3.42 12.34 20.92
CA ARG A 321 4.13 13.41 20.19
C ARG A 321 3.81 13.42 18.70
N ARG A 322 3.65 12.25 18.07
CA ARG A 322 3.34 12.14 16.64
C ARG A 322 1.89 12.50 16.32
N ALA A 323 0.92 12.00 17.10
CA ALA A 323 -0.51 12.30 16.93
C ALA A 323 -0.77 13.82 17.05
N TYR A 324 -0.11 14.46 18.03
CA TYR A 324 -0.28 15.87 18.35
C TYR A 324 0.74 16.79 17.65
N ASN A 325 1.31 16.40 16.49
CA ASN A 325 2.28 17.23 15.76
C ASN A 325 1.71 18.61 15.32
N ALA A 326 0.40 18.68 15.04
CA ALA A 326 -0.28 19.96 14.74
C ALA A 326 -0.46 20.85 15.99
N TYR A 327 -0.24 20.30 17.18
CA TYR A 327 -0.24 21.01 18.46
C TYR A 327 1.21 21.23 18.92
N GLU A 328 1.37 22.10 19.89
CA GLU A 328 2.61 22.25 20.63
C GLU A 328 2.48 21.44 21.92
N VAL A 329 3.28 20.39 22.06
CA VAL A 329 3.34 19.57 23.28
C VAL A 329 4.36 20.23 24.22
N ILE A 330 3.87 20.77 25.33
CA ILE A 330 4.66 21.57 26.29
C ILE A 330 5.41 20.67 27.25
N SER A 331 4.71 19.70 27.85
CA SER A 331 5.28 18.74 28.79
C SER A 331 4.71 17.35 28.52
N LEU A 332 5.49 16.33 28.84
CA LEU A 332 5.10 14.93 28.79
C LEU A 332 5.69 14.24 30.02
N GLU A 333 4.84 13.56 30.78
CA GLU A 333 5.21 12.89 32.01
C GLU A 333 4.82 11.41 31.96
N HIS A 334 5.67 10.59 32.59
CA HIS A 334 5.52 9.14 32.63
C HIS A 334 5.01 8.70 34.00
N ARG A 335 3.89 7.99 34.04
CA ARG A 335 3.35 7.41 35.28
C ARG A 335 3.75 5.94 35.37
N THR A 336 4.84 5.69 36.09
CA THR A 336 5.48 4.37 36.27
C THR A 336 5.15 3.68 37.60
N ALA A 337 4.31 4.31 38.44
CA ALA A 337 3.99 3.81 39.78
C ALA A 337 3.24 2.46 39.79
N GLU A 338 2.41 2.20 38.77
CA GLU A 338 1.60 0.98 38.66
C GLU A 338 1.50 0.55 37.19
N LYS A 339 1.37 -0.76 36.95
CA LYS A 339 1.23 -1.34 35.62
C LYS A 339 -0.24 -1.43 35.17
N PRO A 340 -0.56 -1.27 33.87
CA PRO A 340 0.33 -0.83 32.80
C PRO A 340 0.75 0.63 32.99
N PHE A 341 1.93 1.00 32.48
CA PHE A 341 2.41 2.39 32.52
C PHE A 341 1.52 3.31 31.68
N LEU A 342 1.35 4.55 32.14
CA LEU A 342 0.54 5.56 31.50
C LEU A 342 1.39 6.76 31.12
N VAL A 343 0.97 7.48 30.08
CA VAL A 343 1.61 8.73 29.64
C VAL A 343 0.60 9.85 29.72
N GLU A 344 0.98 10.97 30.33
CA GLU A 344 0.22 12.22 30.26
C GLU A 344 1.03 13.31 29.56
N TRP A 345 0.36 14.22 28.87
CA TRP A 345 1.01 15.34 28.21
C TRP A 345 0.14 16.59 28.26
N SER A 346 0.78 17.74 28.28
CA SER A 346 0.12 19.04 28.17
C SER A 346 0.36 19.64 26.81
N PHE A 347 -0.68 20.19 26.18
CA PHE A 347 -0.59 20.69 24.81
C PHE A 347 -1.47 21.92 24.56
N VAL A 348 -1.04 22.74 23.61
CA VAL A 348 -1.77 23.92 23.13
C VAL A 348 -1.88 23.85 21.61
N LEU A 349 -3.00 24.33 21.05
CA LEU A 349 -3.16 24.40 19.60
C LEU A 349 -2.28 25.54 19.07
N LYS A 350 -1.36 25.21 18.15
CA LYS A 350 -0.54 26.20 17.41
C LYS A 350 -1.49 27.23 16.79
N ASN A 351 -1.23 28.51 17.05
CA ASN A 351 -2.15 29.60 16.70
C ASN A 351 -2.66 29.49 15.26
N ARG A 352 -3.97 29.30 15.10
CA ARG A 352 -4.71 29.46 13.83
C ARG A 352 -5.56 30.73 13.89
N ALA A 353 -5.79 31.31 12.71
CA ALA A 353 -6.48 32.58 12.54
C ALA A 353 -7.83 32.69 13.26
N VAL A 354 -8.13 33.93 13.62
CA VAL A 354 -9.38 34.38 14.25
C VAL A 354 -10.51 34.41 13.21
N ALA A 355 -11.68 33.85 13.54
CA ALA A 355 -12.87 34.02 12.70
C ALA A 355 -13.37 35.48 12.82
N PRO A 356 -13.66 36.19 11.72
CA PRO A 356 -13.81 37.65 11.75
C PRO A 356 -15.18 38.18 12.22
N ASN A 357 -16.11 37.36 12.70
CA ASN A 357 -17.49 37.82 12.95
C ASN A 357 -17.90 37.78 14.43
N GLY A 358 -17.99 38.96 15.06
CA GLY A 358 -18.68 39.22 16.34
C GLY A 358 -17.91 40.15 17.30
N ASP A 359 -18.64 40.83 18.20
CA ASP A 359 -18.14 41.75 19.26
C ASP A 359 -17.06 41.14 20.18
N HIS A 360 -16.87 39.82 20.14
CA HIS A 360 -15.78 39.10 20.78
C HIS A 360 -15.13 38.11 19.79
N PRO A 361 -13.87 38.30 19.38
CA PRO A 361 -13.20 37.38 18.48
C PRO A 361 -13.04 36.00 19.13
N LYS A 362 -13.72 34.99 18.59
CA LYS A 362 -13.60 33.58 18.98
C LYS A 362 -12.80 32.83 17.91
N ARG A 363 -11.97 31.88 18.33
CA ARG A 363 -11.20 31.00 17.45
C ARG A 363 -11.58 29.54 17.67
N VAL A 364 -11.42 28.71 16.65
CA VAL A 364 -11.58 27.25 16.77
C VAL A 364 -10.51 26.74 17.72
N GLY A 365 -10.92 26.25 18.89
CA GLY A 365 -10.00 25.75 19.89
C GLY A 365 -9.41 24.40 19.51
N SER A 366 -10.06 23.60 18.68
CA SER A 366 -9.63 22.23 18.41
C SER A 366 -9.79 21.81 16.97
N ILE A 367 -8.85 20.99 16.53
CA ILE A 367 -8.81 20.45 15.18
C ILE A 367 -9.95 19.44 14.90
N SER A 368 -10.27 18.56 15.83
CA SER A 368 -11.28 17.51 15.58
C SER A 368 -12.70 18.04 15.66
N ASP A 369 -12.91 19.04 16.50
CA ASP A 369 -14.24 19.52 16.85
C ASP A 369 -14.28 21.03 16.66
N LEU A 370 -14.90 21.38 15.54
CA LEU A 370 -15.02 22.73 15.00
C LEU A 370 -16.05 23.57 15.74
N ALA A 371 -16.97 22.92 16.48
CA ALA A 371 -17.96 23.61 17.30
C ALA A 371 -17.35 24.21 18.57
N TYR A 372 -16.14 23.78 18.94
CA TYR A 372 -15.44 24.27 20.11
C TYR A 372 -14.72 25.59 19.84
N LEU A 373 -15.31 26.66 20.35
CA LEU A 373 -14.82 28.02 20.22
C LEU A 373 -14.19 28.48 21.53
N VAL A 374 -12.97 29.00 21.45
CA VAL A 374 -12.21 29.56 22.58
C VAL A 374 -12.00 31.06 22.32
N PRO A 375 -11.97 31.93 23.35
CA PRO A 375 -11.61 33.33 23.18
C PRO A 375 -10.26 33.48 22.46
N ALA A 376 -10.13 34.44 21.53
CA ALA A 376 -8.92 34.60 20.72
C ALA A 376 -7.63 34.86 21.52
N LYS A 377 -7.76 35.42 22.74
CA LYS A 377 -6.64 35.70 23.66
C LYS A 377 -6.35 34.58 24.67
N SER A 378 -7.19 33.54 24.73
CA SER A 378 -7.02 32.44 25.70
C SER A 378 -6.22 31.29 25.09
N ASN A 379 -5.03 31.03 25.64
CA ASN A 379 -4.28 29.79 25.42
C ASN A 379 -4.62 28.82 26.53
N VAL A 380 -5.77 28.15 26.38
CA VAL A 380 -6.18 27.08 27.30
C VAL A 380 -5.19 25.93 27.19
N LEU A 381 -4.41 25.71 28.25
CA LEU A 381 -3.60 24.51 28.42
C LEU A 381 -4.53 23.30 28.49
N ARG A 382 -4.27 22.29 27.67
CA ARG A 382 -5.05 21.04 27.67
C ARG A 382 -4.17 19.90 28.08
N ARG A 383 -4.79 18.91 28.72
CA ARG A 383 -4.10 17.69 29.13
C ARG A 383 -4.63 16.51 28.35
N GLY A 384 -3.72 15.65 27.93
CA GLY A 384 -4.01 14.36 27.35
C GLY A 384 -3.44 13.26 28.23
N ALA A 385 -4.14 12.14 28.32
CA ALA A 385 -3.64 10.95 28.99
C ALA A 385 -3.91 9.71 28.14
N MET A 386 -2.98 8.76 28.15
CA MET A 386 -3.06 7.53 27.37
C MET A 386 -2.63 6.30 28.15
N GLY A 387 -3.35 5.19 27.91
CA GLY A 387 -3.00 3.87 28.40
C GLY A 387 -3.27 2.78 27.36
N ALA A 388 -2.71 1.59 27.58
CA ALA A 388 -2.91 0.42 26.74
C ALA A 388 -3.46 -0.77 27.55
N CYS A 389 -4.45 -1.46 27.00
CA CYS A 389 -5.19 -2.55 27.62
C CYS A 389 -5.13 -3.79 26.73
N ALA A 390 -4.90 -4.97 27.32
CA ALA A 390 -4.89 -6.25 26.60
C ALA A 390 -6.27 -6.91 26.50
N SER A 391 -7.24 -6.46 27.32
CA SER A 391 -8.62 -6.95 27.34
C SER A 391 -9.59 -5.79 27.57
N LEU A 392 -10.87 -6.02 27.26
CA LEU A 392 -11.93 -5.04 27.47
C LEU A 392 -12.15 -4.74 28.96
N GLU A 393 -12.04 -5.77 29.82
CA GLU A 393 -12.19 -5.64 31.27
C GLU A 393 -11.11 -4.77 31.89
N ALA A 394 -9.87 -4.85 31.37
CA ALA A 394 -8.76 -4.02 31.83
C ALA A 394 -8.94 -2.52 31.56
N ILE A 395 -9.90 -2.12 30.73
CA ILE A 395 -10.21 -0.71 30.47
C ILE A 395 -10.76 -0.02 31.72
N TYR A 396 -11.58 -0.70 32.53
CA TYR A 396 -12.18 -0.11 33.73
C TYR A 396 -11.13 0.39 34.74
N PRO A 397 -10.18 -0.44 35.23
CA PRO A 397 -9.15 0.04 36.16
C PRO A 397 -8.23 1.07 35.53
N VAL A 398 -7.88 0.94 34.24
CA VAL A 398 -7.06 1.94 33.53
C VAL A 398 -7.79 3.28 33.40
N MET A 399 -9.08 3.28 33.10
CA MET A 399 -9.91 4.48 33.02
C MET A 399 -9.94 5.22 34.35
N VAL A 400 -10.10 4.50 35.47
CA VAL A 400 -10.05 5.11 36.82
C VAL A 400 -8.71 5.79 37.07
N ARG A 401 -7.59 5.11 36.74
CA ARG A 401 -6.24 5.67 36.88
C ARG A 401 -6.04 6.92 36.02
N LEU A 402 -6.50 6.91 34.76
CA LEU A 402 -6.45 8.06 33.85
C LEU A 402 -7.27 9.25 34.39
N LEU A 403 -8.45 8.99 34.95
CA LEU A 403 -9.28 10.03 35.57
C LEU A 403 -8.63 10.63 36.82
N ASN A 404 -7.93 9.82 37.62
CA ASN A 404 -7.24 10.28 38.82
C ASN A 404 -6.10 11.25 38.49
N ILE A 405 -5.38 11.04 37.39
CA ILE A 405 -4.34 11.97 36.90
C ILE A 405 -4.92 13.38 36.74
N PHE A 406 -6.10 13.51 36.14
CA PHE A 406 -6.75 14.82 35.98
C PHE A 406 -7.24 15.40 37.31
N LYS A 407 -7.72 14.56 38.24
CA LYS A 407 -8.19 15.01 39.56
C LYS A 407 -7.07 15.51 40.46
N GLU A 408 -5.91 14.83 40.46
CA GLU A 408 -4.72 15.27 41.19
C GLU A 408 -4.33 16.68 40.78
N ARG A 409 -4.26 16.91 39.46
CA ARG A 409 -3.81 18.19 38.89
C ARG A 409 -4.83 19.31 39.01
N GLN A 410 -6.13 19.00 38.98
CA GLN A 410 -7.18 19.99 39.29
C GLN A 410 -7.08 20.52 40.73
N ARG A 411 -6.56 19.75 41.68
CA ARG A 411 -6.31 20.24 43.06
C ARG A 411 -5.14 21.24 43.10
N ASP A 412 -4.13 21.03 42.27
CA ASP A 412 -2.95 21.89 42.19
C ASP A 412 -3.24 23.22 41.46
N GLU A 413 -4.21 23.24 40.54
CA GLU A 413 -4.54 24.38 39.68
C GLU A 413 -5.94 24.96 39.98
N LEU A 414 -6.04 25.75 41.06
CA LEU A 414 -7.29 26.35 41.57
C LEU A 414 -8.03 27.30 40.59
N GLU A 415 -7.47 27.65 39.43
CA GLU A 415 -7.98 28.74 38.56
C GLU A 415 -8.42 28.33 37.14
N GLN A 416 -8.18 27.08 36.68
CA GLN A 416 -8.49 26.69 35.29
C GLN A 416 -9.89 26.07 35.12
N LYS A 417 -10.92 26.93 34.97
CA LYS A 417 -12.32 26.51 34.75
C LYS A 417 -12.64 25.97 33.35
N GLU A 418 -11.74 26.08 32.37
CA GLU A 418 -12.00 25.75 30.96
C GLU A 418 -11.04 24.70 30.38
N SER A 419 -10.53 23.75 31.18
CA SER A 419 -9.68 22.67 30.61
C SER A 419 -10.49 21.75 29.69
N ALA A 420 -9.93 21.38 28.54
CA ALA A 420 -10.57 20.48 27.57
C ALA A 420 -9.72 19.22 27.40
N ASN A 421 -9.82 18.33 28.39
CA ASN A 421 -8.94 17.17 28.53
C ASN A 421 -9.29 16.06 27.52
N VAL A 422 -8.33 15.21 27.20
CA VAL A 422 -8.49 14.15 26.20
C VAL A 422 -7.95 12.83 26.73
N ILE A 423 -8.68 11.74 26.49
CA ILE A 423 -8.25 10.38 26.86
C ILE A 423 -8.08 9.53 25.60
N ASN A 424 -6.99 8.78 25.53
CA ASN A 424 -6.76 7.77 24.50
C ASN A 424 -6.52 6.40 25.16
N ILE A 425 -7.24 5.35 24.73
CA ILE A 425 -7.06 3.99 25.27
C ILE A 425 -6.85 3.02 24.12
N ALA A 426 -5.69 2.36 24.09
CA ALA A 426 -5.40 1.32 23.12
C ALA A 426 -5.88 -0.06 23.60
N LEU A 427 -6.47 -0.84 22.70
CA LEU A 427 -6.94 -2.20 22.95
C LEU A 427 -6.35 -3.15 21.90
N LYS A 428 -5.62 -4.18 22.34
CA LYS A 428 -5.12 -5.26 21.47
C LYS A 428 -6.23 -6.28 21.27
N ILE A 429 -6.47 -6.63 20.01
CA ILE A 429 -7.49 -7.62 19.66
C ILE A 429 -6.85 -8.73 18.82
N PRO A 430 -7.13 -10.01 19.13
CA PRO A 430 -6.67 -11.13 18.30
C PRO A 430 -7.16 -11.01 16.85
N VAL A 431 -6.33 -11.45 15.90
CA VAL A 431 -6.66 -11.45 14.46
C VAL A 431 -7.91 -12.28 14.16
N THR A 432 -8.20 -13.30 14.98
CA THR A 432 -9.37 -14.18 14.88
C THR A 432 -10.69 -13.53 15.30
N SER A 433 -10.65 -12.36 15.95
CA SER A 433 -11.86 -11.69 16.44
C SER A 433 -12.66 -11.04 15.30
N PRO A 434 -14.00 -10.97 15.42
CA PRO A 434 -14.85 -10.43 14.35
C PRO A 434 -14.49 -8.99 14.02
N VAL A 435 -14.40 -8.67 12.73
CA VAL A 435 -14.23 -7.30 12.21
C VAL A 435 -15.60 -6.61 12.15
N ASP A 436 -16.24 -6.46 13.31
CA ASP A 436 -17.55 -5.81 13.44
C ASP A 436 -17.39 -4.51 14.24
N ASP A 437 -17.35 -3.39 13.53
CA ASP A 437 -17.18 -2.07 14.14
C ASP A 437 -18.39 -1.67 15.00
N ASP A 438 -19.61 -2.07 14.64
CA ASP A 438 -20.83 -1.67 15.38
C ASP A 438 -20.91 -2.39 16.72
N MET A 439 -20.46 -3.66 16.78
CA MET A 439 -20.27 -4.37 18.05
C MET A 439 -19.28 -3.63 18.97
N TRP A 440 -18.16 -3.14 18.45
CA TRP A 440 -17.17 -2.40 19.25
C TRP A 440 -17.69 -1.05 19.73
N VAL A 441 -18.44 -0.35 18.88
CA VAL A 441 -19.09 0.92 19.26
C VAL A 441 -20.05 0.71 20.42
N ALA A 442 -20.88 -0.34 20.39
CA ALA A 442 -21.78 -0.65 21.50
C ALA A 442 -21.02 -0.89 22.81
N ARG A 443 -19.96 -1.70 22.79
CA ARG A 443 -19.13 -1.98 23.97
C ARG A 443 -18.45 -0.74 24.55
N PHE A 444 -17.95 0.15 23.69
CA PHE A 444 -17.33 1.41 24.13
C PHE A 444 -18.36 2.44 24.59
N ALA A 445 -19.58 2.43 24.04
CA ALA A 445 -20.70 3.23 24.52
C ALA A 445 -21.10 2.83 25.95
N ASP A 446 -21.11 1.54 26.27
CA ASP A 446 -21.37 1.07 27.64
C ASP A 446 -20.32 1.57 28.64
N ILE A 447 -19.03 1.50 28.27
CA ILE A 447 -17.92 1.98 29.11
C ILE A 447 -18.00 3.50 29.32
N THR A 448 -18.20 4.27 28.25
CA THR A 448 -18.31 5.73 28.35
C THR A 448 -19.57 6.18 29.07
N GLY A 449 -20.67 5.43 28.94
CA GLY A 449 -21.89 5.60 29.72
C GLY A 449 -21.66 5.38 31.21
N HIS A 450 -20.94 4.31 31.59
CA HIS A 450 -20.61 4.01 32.99
C HIS A 450 -19.77 5.12 33.66
N PHE A 451 -18.81 5.71 32.93
CA PHE A 451 -17.93 6.76 33.46
C PHE A 451 -18.39 8.20 33.15
N ARG A 452 -19.61 8.40 32.64
CA ARG A 452 -20.08 9.70 32.11
C ARG A 452 -19.94 10.86 33.09
N GLU A 453 -20.34 10.66 34.34
CA GLU A 453 -20.26 11.69 35.40
C GLU A 453 -18.80 12.00 35.74
N ASN A 454 -17.97 10.99 35.91
CA ASN A 454 -16.55 11.14 36.19
C ASN A 454 -15.81 11.88 35.06
N LEU A 455 -16.07 11.51 33.81
CA LEU A 455 -15.52 12.16 32.62
C LEU A 455 -15.89 13.65 32.57
N SER A 456 -17.15 13.96 32.90
CA SER A 456 -17.63 15.34 32.96
C SER A 456 -16.96 16.13 34.08
N SER A 457 -16.81 15.55 35.27
CA SER A 457 -16.13 16.18 36.42
C SER A 457 -14.65 16.48 36.14
N CYS A 458 -13.99 15.61 35.36
CA CYS A 458 -12.60 15.78 34.95
C CYS A 458 -12.44 16.66 33.69
N HIS A 459 -13.52 17.31 33.21
CA HIS A 459 -13.55 18.13 31.99
C HIS A 459 -12.98 17.40 30.75
N VAL A 460 -13.22 16.09 30.65
CA VAL A 460 -12.76 15.28 29.52
C VAL A 460 -13.66 15.54 28.33
N ARG A 461 -13.13 16.19 27.30
CA ARG A 461 -13.88 16.55 26.10
C ARG A 461 -14.08 15.38 25.14
N ARG A 462 -13.10 14.49 25.05
CA ARG A 462 -13.18 13.30 24.19
C ARG A 462 -12.45 12.11 24.78
N VAL A 463 -13.00 10.93 24.53
CA VAL A 463 -12.37 9.63 24.78
C VAL A 463 -12.21 8.92 23.44
N THR A 464 -10.99 8.50 23.12
CA THR A 464 -10.68 7.78 21.89
C THR A 464 -10.26 6.35 22.24
N PHE A 465 -10.98 5.36 21.72
CA PHE A 465 -10.57 3.97 21.77
C PHE A 465 -9.83 3.60 20.47
N ILE A 466 -8.66 2.98 20.61
CA ILE A 466 -7.80 2.58 19.51
C ILE A 466 -7.79 1.06 19.46
N ILE A 467 -8.47 0.49 18.47
CA ILE A 467 -8.44 -0.96 18.24
C ILE A 467 -7.25 -1.30 17.38
N PHE A 468 -6.37 -2.14 17.90
CA PHE A 468 -5.22 -2.64 17.18
C PHE A 468 -5.33 -4.13 16.86
N ARG A 469 -5.02 -4.46 15.61
CA ARG A 469 -4.85 -5.84 15.10
C ARG A 469 -3.56 -5.90 14.31
N THR A 470 -2.74 -6.91 14.58
CA THR A 470 -1.46 -7.10 13.89
C THR A 470 -1.67 -7.15 12.37
N GLY A 471 -0.89 -6.36 11.63
CA GLY A 471 -0.98 -6.27 10.17
C GLY A 471 -2.09 -5.36 9.62
N GLN A 472 -2.88 -4.68 10.46
CA GLN A 472 -3.91 -3.75 10.02
C GLN A 472 -3.67 -2.33 10.58
N TYR A 473 -4.05 -1.30 9.81
CA TYR A 473 -4.07 0.06 10.33
C TYR A 473 -5.08 0.17 11.49
N PRO A 474 -4.78 0.86 12.61
CA PRO A 474 -5.67 0.87 13.77
C PRO A 474 -7.05 1.44 13.46
N GLY A 475 -8.06 0.93 14.15
CA GLY A 475 -9.41 1.51 14.17
C GLY A 475 -9.51 2.55 15.28
N PHE A 476 -10.13 3.69 15.00
CA PHE A 476 -10.29 4.79 15.95
C PHE A 476 -11.76 5.07 16.17
N PHE A 477 -12.19 5.07 17.44
CA PHE A 477 -13.57 5.32 17.85
C PHE A 477 -13.57 6.45 18.87
N THR A 478 -14.17 7.58 18.52
CA THR A 478 -14.09 8.81 19.33
C THR A 478 -15.44 9.19 19.90
N PHE A 479 -15.52 9.33 21.22
CA PHE A 479 -16.72 9.69 21.95
C PHE A 479 -16.56 11.11 22.51
N ARG A 480 -17.52 12.00 22.27
CA ARG A 480 -17.40 13.43 22.60
C ARG A 480 -18.39 13.91 23.66
N ALA A 481 -17.93 14.78 24.55
CA ALA A 481 -18.74 15.31 25.65
C ALA A 481 -20.00 16.05 25.17
N HIS A 482 -19.92 16.85 24.11
CA HIS A 482 -21.06 17.67 23.64
C HIS A 482 -22.28 16.84 23.20
N ASP A 483 -22.07 15.61 22.74
CA ASP A 483 -23.14 14.67 22.36
C ASP A 483 -23.52 13.72 23.50
N GLY A 484 -23.07 13.99 24.73
CA GLY A 484 -23.26 13.13 25.88
C GLY A 484 -22.37 11.88 25.87
N TYR A 485 -21.15 12.00 25.33
CA TYR A 485 -20.22 10.89 25.05
C TYR A 485 -20.83 9.83 24.14
N ARG A 486 -21.51 10.25 23.08
CA ARG A 486 -21.82 9.40 21.94
C ARG A 486 -20.67 9.41 20.93
N GLU A 487 -20.61 8.35 20.14
CA GLU A 487 -19.59 8.20 19.11
C GLU A 487 -19.77 9.26 18.02
N ASP A 488 -18.71 9.99 17.70
CA ASP A 488 -18.63 10.80 16.51
C ASP A 488 -18.15 9.95 15.32
N GLN A 489 -19.12 9.46 14.55
CA GLN A 489 -18.89 8.66 13.37
C GLN A 489 -18.15 9.42 12.25
N THR A 490 -18.16 10.76 12.24
CA THR A 490 -17.57 11.54 11.15
C THR A 490 -16.05 11.41 11.08
N ILE A 491 -15.41 11.11 12.21
CA ILE A 491 -13.97 10.89 12.32
C ILE A 491 -13.60 9.45 12.69
N ARG A 492 -14.51 8.49 12.47
CA ARG A 492 -14.21 7.06 12.68
C ARG A 492 -12.99 6.65 11.83
N HIS A 493 -12.13 5.83 12.40
CA HIS A 493 -10.87 5.35 11.81
C HIS A 493 -9.82 6.45 11.54
N VAL A 494 -9.98 7.64 12.11
CA VAL A 494 -8.98 8.71 12.07
C VAL A 494 -8.58 9.12 13.48
N GLU A 495 -7.28 9.23 13.73
CA GLU A 495 -6.77 9.83 14.96
C GLU A 495 -7.30 11.28 15.08
N PRO A 496 -8.07 11.60 16.13
CA PRO A 496 -8.71 12.91 16.25
C PRO A 496 -7.74 14.10 16.24
N ALA A 497 -6.50 13.95 16.73
CA ALA A 497 -5.49 15.00 16.62
C ALA A 497 -5.06 15.27 15.15
N MET A 498 -5.23 14.31 14.26
CA MET A 498 -4.92 14.38 12.82
C MET A 498 -6.14 14.65 11.93
N ALA A 499 -7.36 14.75 12.49
CA ALA A 499 -8.59 14.95 11.73
C ALA A 499 -8.62 16.22 10.85
N TYR A 500 -7.79 17.23 11.13
CA TYR A 500 -7.65 18.43 10.27
C TYR A 500 -7.27 18.07 8.83
N GLN A 501 -6.58 16.95 8.63
CA GLN A 501 -6.11 16.50 7.33
C GLN A 501 -7.26 16.13 6.39
N LEU A 502 -8.48 15.93 6.90
CA LEU A 502 -9.70 15.69 6.12
C LEU A 502 -10.44 16.97 5.71
N GLU A 503 -10.11 18.12 6.31
CA GLU A 503 -10.76 19.42 6.05
C GLU A 503 -12.29 19.42 6.17
N LEU A 504 -12.83 18.67 7.13
CA LEU A 504 -14.28 18.55 7.35
C LEU A 504 -14.95 19.91 7.61
N SER A 505 -14.21 20.93 8.05
CA SER A 505 -14.72 22.29 8.23
C SER A 505 -15.24 22.93 6.96
N ARG A 506 -14.72 22.55 5.80
CA ARG A 506 -15.18 23.06 4.50
C ARG A 506 -16.56 22.51 4.10
N LEU A 507 -17.07 21.53 4.84
CA LEU A 507 -18.37 20.89 4.61
C LEU A 507 -19.45 21.36 5.59
N SER A 508 -19.23 22.47 6.29
CA SER A 508 -20.14 23.01 7.32
C SER A 508 -21.57 23.26 6.85
N ASN A 509 -21.78 23.47 5.54
CA ASN A 509 -23.08 23.78 4.95
C ASN A 509 -23.92 22.51 4.67
N PHE A 510 -23.37 21.33 4.95
CA PHE A 510 -24.02 20.04 4.72
C PHE A 510 -24.21 19.27 6.01
N ASN A 511 -25.24 18.42 6.03
CA ASN A 511 -25.41 17.37 7.02
C ASN A 511 -24.69 16.12 6.52
N LEU A 512 -23.65 15.70 7.24
CA LEU A 512 -22.77 14.61 6.83
C LEU A 512 -23.24 13.27 7.40
N LYS A 513 -23.36 12.26 6.54
CA LYS A 513 -23.53 10.87 6.89
C LYS A 513 -22.32 10.08 6.38
N PRO A 514 -21.44 9.58 7.28
CA PRO A 514 -20.29 8.79 6.87
C PRO A 514 -20.73 7.44 6.30
N ILE A 515 -19.96 6.94 5.33
CA ILE A 515 -20.13 5.63 4.71
C ILE A 515 -18.83 4.87 4.92
N PHE A 516 -18.93 3.78 5.67
CA PHE A 516 -17.77 3.00 6.06
C PHE A 516 -17.34 2.06 4.94
N VAL A 517 -16.05 2.09 4.64
CA VAL A 517 -15.39 1.28 3.63
C VAL A 517 -14.28 0.45 4.27
N LYS A 518 -13.85 -0.62 3.61
CA LYS A 518 -12.78 -1.49 4.13
C LYS A 518 -11.44 -0.75 4.27
N ASN A 519 -11.14 0.16 3.32
CA ASN A 519 -9.91 0.93 3.35
C ASN A 519 -10.02 2.10 4.33
N ARG A 520 -9.39 1.99 5.51
CA ARG A 520 -9.39 3.01 6.57
C ARG A 520 -8.70 4.33 6.22
N GLN A 521 -8.03 4.43 5.07
CA GLN A 521 -7.45 5.69 4.57
C GLN A 521 -8.43 6.52 3.72
N LEU A 522 -9.57 5.92 3.38
CA LEU A 522 -10.61 6.49 2.54
C LEU A 522 -11.85 6.78 3.38
N HIS A 523 -12.33 8.02 3.33
CA HIS A 523 -13.53 8.45 4.04
C HIS A 523 -14.54 9.00 3.04
N ILE A 524 -15.70 8.37 2.96
CA ILE A 524 -16.79 8.79 2.08
C ILE A 524 -17.91 9.37 2.96
N TYR A 525 -18.38 10.55 2.59
CA TYR A 525 -19.49 11.23 3.26
C TYR A 525 -20.62 11.46 2.26
N TYR A 526 -21.80 10.90 2.54
CA TYR A 526 -23.02 11.33 1.90
C TYR A 526 -23.51 12.59 2.59
N ALA A 527 -23.63 13.68 1.84
CA ALA A 527 -23.86 15.00 2.37
C ALA A 527 -25.12 15.60 1.74
N VAL A 528 -26.01 16.11 2.58
CA VAL A 528 -27.25 16.78 2.15
C VAL A 528 -27.18 18.24 2.57
N GLY A 529 -27.46 19.16 1.65
CA GLY A 529 -27.44 20.59 1.92
C GLY A 529 -28.38 20.97 3.05
N LYS A 530 -27.93 21.81 3.98
CA LYS A 530 -28.76 22.30 5.10
C LYS A 530 -29.91 23.18 4.61
N ASP A 531 -29.62 24.04 3.63
CA ASP A 531 -30.58 24.98 3.05
C ASP A 531 -31.40 24.35 1.93
N ASN A 532 -30.80 23.41 1.19
CA ASN A 532 -31.46 22.72 0.08
C ASN A 532 -31.32 21.18 0.20
N PRO A 533 -32.38 20.49 0.65
CA PRO A 533 -32.39 19.03 0.74
C PRO A 533 -32.25 18.30 -0.60
N SER A 534 -32.52 18.97 -1.73
CA SER A 534 -32.31 18.37 -3.05
C SER A 534 -30.83 18.32 -3.44
N ASP A 535 -29.98 19.11 -2.79
CA ASP A 535 -28.53 19.12 -3.00
C ASP A 535 -27.89 17.99 -2.20
N ALA A 536 -27.84 16.81 -2.81
CA ALA A 536 -27.19 15.63 -2.24
C ALA A 536 -25.88 15.34 -2.99
N ARG A 537 -24.77 15.18 -2.27
CA ARG A 537 -23.44 14.93 -2.86
C ARG A 537 -22.67 13.88 -2.09
N PHE A 538 -21.74 13.24 -2.76
CA PHE A 538 -20.66 12.50 -2.13
C PHE A 538 -19.42 13.37 -2.01
N PHE A 539 -18.91 13.51 -0.78
CA PHE A 539 -17.58 14.04 -0.53
C PHE A 539 -16.66 12.89 -0.16
N VAL A 540 -15.67 12.65 -1.01
CA VAL A 540 -14.64 11.64 -0.77
C VAL A 540 -13.38 12.33 -0.28
N ARG A 541 -12.84 11.87 0.85
CA ARG A 541 -11.59 12.35 1.47
C ARG A 541 -10.62 11.18 1.57
N GLY A 542 -9.58 11.17 0.75
CA GLY A 542 -8.53 10.16 0.74
C GLY A 542 -7.22 10.71 1.31
N MET A 543 -6.56 9.93 2.17
CA MET A 543 -5.30 10.30 2.81
C MET A 543 -4.18 9.38 2.34
N VAL A 544 -3.22 9.92 1.59
CA VAL A 544 -2.06 9.13 1.13
C VAL A 544 -0.92 9.30 2.11
N ARG A 545 -0.55 8.19 2.76
CA ARG A 545 0.61 8.11 3.64
C ARG A 545 1.59 7.09 3.04
N PRO A 546 2.80 7.50 2.66
CA PRO A 546 3.72 6.60 2.03
C PRO A 546 4.32 5.60 3.01
N GLY A 547 4.64 4.41 2.51
CA GLY A 547 5.63 3.57 3.16
C GLY A 547 7.03 4.18 3.05
N ARG A 548 8.02 3.57 3.70
CA ARG A 548 9.43 3.95 3.51
C ARG A 548 9.86 3.43 2.14
N LEU A 549 10.11 4.33 1.19
CA LEU A 549 10.63 3.94 -0.13
C LEU A 549 12.10 3.55 0.02
N ARG A 550 12.51 2.45 -0.64
CA ARG A 550 13.94 2.15 -0.84
C ARG A 550 14.52 3.08 -1.91
N GLU A 551 15.83 3.28 -1.86
CA GLU A 551 16.56 4.13 -2.81
C GLU A 551 16.36 3.63 -4.26
N GLY A 552 16.08 4.57 -5.18
CA GLY A 552 15.95 4.29 -6.63
C GLY A 552 14.55 4.45 -7.25
N ILE A 553 13.51 4.79 -6.47
CA ILE A 553 12.17 5.11 -6.99
C ILE A 553 12.05 6.63 -7.20
N SER A 554 11.69 7.07 -8.41
CA SER A 554 11.33 8.47 -8.66
C SER A 554 10.06 8.85 -7.85
N PRO A 555 10.08 9.93 -7.06
CA PRO A 555 8.91 10.41 -6.34
C PRO A 555 7.67 10.62 -7.24
N GLU A 556 7.87 11.00 -8.51
CA GLU A 556 6.80 11.14 -9.49
C GLU A 556 6.06 9.82 -9.75
N HIS A 557 6.82 8.75 -10.02
CA HIS A 557 6.23 7.44 -10.30
C HIS A 557 5.52 6.87 -9.09
N TYR A 558 6.04 7.15 -7.89
CA TYR A 558 5.37 6.81 -6.65
C TYR A 558 4.01 7.51 -6.51
N LEU A 559 3.99 8.84 -6.73
CA LEU A 559 2.76 9.63 -6.70
C LEU A 559 1.71 9.09 -7.68
N VAL A 560 2.10 8.81 -8.93
CA VAL A 560 1.20 8.29 -9.95
C VAL A 560 0.63 6.94 -9.53
N SER A 561 1.47 6.03 -9.02
CA SER A 561 1.09 4.68 -8.62
C SER A 561 0.13 4.68 -7.42
N GLU A 562 0.42 5.44 -6.37
CA GLU A 562 -0.47 5.53 -5.20
C GLU A 562 -1.77 6.27 -5.50
N SER A 563 -1.71 7.31 -6.34
CA SER A 563 -2.91 8.01 -6.80
C SER A 563 -3.84 7.05 -7.53
N ASP A 564 -3.29 6.20 -8.40
CA ASP A 564 -4.07 5.22 -9.17
C ASP A 564 -4.75 4.19 -8.26
N ARG A 565 -3.98 3.63 -7.32
CA ARG A 565 -4.49 2.66 -6.34
C ARG A 565 -5.61 3.25 -5.50
N LEU A 566 -5.39 4.42 -4.90
CA LEU A 566 -6.40 5.10 -4.08
C LEU A 566 -7.64 5.43 -4.91
N LEU A 567 -7.46 5.91 -6.14
CA LEU A 567 -8.61 6.27 -6.97
C LEU A 567 -9.41 5.05 -7.41
N ASN A 568 -8.77 3.95 -7.80
CA ASN A 568 -9.49 2.72 -8.11
C ASN A 568 -10.33 2.27 -6.92
N ASP A 569 -9.77 2.27 -5.70
CA ASP A 569 -10.51 2.00 -4.47
C ASP A 569 -11.70 2.97 -4.29
N VAL A 570 -11.49 4.27 -4.51
CA VAL A 570 -12.54 5.30 -4.42
C VAL A 570 -13.67 5.01 -5.40
N LEU A 571 -13.34 4.79 -6.67
CA LEU A 571 -14.30 4.59 -7.75
C LEU A 571 -15.09 3.30 -7.52
N ASP A 572 -14.44 2.21 -7.12
CA ASP A 572 -15.08 0.92 -6.84
C ASP A 572 -16.07 1.04 -5.67
N ASN A 573 -15.67 1.70 -4.58
CA ASN A 573 -16.56 1.93 -3.44
C ASN A 573 -17.72 2.88 -3.80
N LEU A 574 -17.46 3.94 -4.57
CA LEU A 574 -18.50 4.86 -5.02
C LEU A 574 -19.49 4.19 -5.99
N GLU A 575 -19.05 3.27 -6.85
CA GLU A 575 -19.94 2.50 -7.73
C GLU A 575 -20.96 1.68 -6.92
N VAL A 576 -20.50 1.05 -5.83
CA VAL A 576 -21.39 0.31 -4.92
C VAL A 576 -22.36 1.26 -4.20
N VAL A 577 -21.85 2.35 -3.62
CA VAL A 577 -22.63 3.24 -2.76
C VAL A 577 -23.60 4.14 -3.55
N SER A 578 -23.21 4.57 -4.76
CA SER A 578 -24.06 5.38 -5.64
C SER A 578 -25.33 4.64 -6.08
N SER A 579 -25.32 3.31 -6.09
CA SER A 579 -26.52 2.49 -6.36
C SER A 579 -27.63 2.71 -5.32
N VAL A 580 -27.24 3.00 -4.07
CA VAL A 580 -28.15 3.26 -2.95
C VAL A 580 -28.61 4.73 -2.94
N HIS A 581 -27.73 5.68 -3.24
CA HIS A 581 -28.02 7.12 -3.26
C HIS A 581 -27.99 7.72 -4.68
N LYS A 582 -29.03 7.41 -5.47
CA LYS A 582 -29.13 7.77 -6.90
C LYS A 582 -29.29 9.27 -7.18
N ASN A 583 -29.72 10.04 -6.18
CA ASN A 583 -29.93 11.49 -6.28
C ASN A 583 -28.64 12.31 -6.12
N SER A 584 -27.48 11.66 -5.94
CA SER A 584 -26.22 12.37 -5.81
C SER A 584 -25.82 13.06 -7.11
N ASP A 585 -25.34 14.30 -7.00
CA ASP A 585 -24.80 15.08 -8.11
C ASP A 585 -23.63 15.96 -7.62
N CYS A 586 -22.82 16.49 -8.54
CA CYS A 586 -21.67 17.34 -8.23
C CYS A 586 -20.74 16.75 -7.15
N ASN A 587 -20.42 15.46 -7.24
CA ASN A 587 -19.58 14.77 -6.27
C ASN A 587 -18.16 15.35 -6.27
N HIS A 588 -17.51 15.32 -5.10
CA HIS A 588 -16.21 15.95 -4.88
C HIS A 588 -15.20 14.93 -4.36
N LEU A 589 -14.03 14.88 -4.99
CA LEU A 589 -12.90 14.07 -4.55
C LEU A 589 -11.80 14.96 -3.96
N PHE A 590 -11.33 14.64 -2.76
CA PHE A 590 -10.17 15.27 -2.14
C PHE A 590 -9.12 14.23 -1.80
N VAL A 591 -7.89 14.44 -2.27
CA VAL A 591 -6.74 13.59 -1.98
C VAL A 591 -5.66 14.42 -1.30
N ASN A 592 -5.28 14.05 -0.08
CA ASN A 592 -4.25 14.72 0.69
C ASN A 592 -3.02 13.83 0.80
N PHE A 593 -1.95 14.20 0.11
CA PHE A 593 -0.63 13.64 0.30
C PHE A 593 0.03 14.30 1.50
N ILE A 594 0.19 13.53 2.56
CA ILE A 594 0.79 13.98 3.82
C ILE A 594 2.31 14.23 3.73
N PRO A 595 3.13 13.43 3.02
CA PRO A 595 4.56 13.71 2.87
C PRO A 595 4.78 14.90 1.93
N ALA A 596 5.95 15.52 2.07
CA ALA A 596 6.47 16.41 1.02
C ALA A 596 7.31 15.62 0.03
N PHE A 597 7.31 16.04 -1.24
CA PHE A 597 8.06 15.42 -2.31
C PHE A 597 9.03 16.41 -2.95
N VAL A 598 10.18 15.92 -3.38
CA VAL A 598 11.14 16.70 -4.17
C VAL A 598 10.70 16.67 -5.63
N LEU A 599 9.86 17.63 -6.03
CA LEU A 599 9.21 17.70 -7.34
C LEU A 599 8.96 19.15 -7.79
N THR A 600 8.92 19.38 -9.10
CA THR A 600 8.52 20.65 -9.71
C THR A 600 7.01 20.69 -10.01
N VAL A 601 6.49 21.89 -10.24
CA VAL A 601 5.07 22.12 -10.54
C VAL A 601 4.68 21.47 -11.87
N GLU A 602 5.56 21.53 -12.87
CA GLU A 602 5.34 20.98 -14.20
C GLU A 602 5.24 19.45 -14.18
N GLN A 603 6.07 18.79 -13.36
CA GLN A 603 6.03 17.34 -13.16
C GLN A 603 4.70 16.89 -12.55
N ILE A 604 4.19 17.65 -11.57
CA ILE A 604 2.88 17.40 -10.95
C ILE A 604 1.77 17.58 -11.98
N GLU A 605 1.84 18.62 -12.81
CA GLU A 605 0.87 18.88 -13.86
C GLU A 605 0.77 17.75 -14.87
N SER A 606 1.92 17.27 -15.34
CA SER A 606 1.99 16.14 -16.27
C SER A 606 1.40 14.87 -15.64
N ALA A 607 1.81 14.55 -14.40
CA ALA A 607 1.33 13.39 -13.68
C ALA A 607 -0.19 13.39 -13.48
N LEU A 608 -0.78 14.54 -13.12
CA LEU A 608 -2.22 14.69 -12.94
C LEU A 608 -2.98 14.63 -14.27
N ARG A 609 -2.42 15.17 -15.35
CA ARG A 609 -3.04 15.10 -16.69
C ARG A 609 -3.17 13.66 -17.18
N ASP A 610 -2.08 12.89 -17.10
CA ASP A 610 -2.07 11.47 -17.49
C ASP A 610 -3.04 10.64 -16.64
N PHE A 611 -3.17 11.00 -15.36
CA PHE A 611 -4.13 10.38 -14.45
C PHE A 611 -5.58 10.65 -14.84
N ILE A 612 -5.93 11.88 -15.20
CA ILE A 612 -7.29 12.24 -15.60
C ILE A 612 -7.68 11.59 -16.93
N HIS A 613 -6.75 11.50 -17.90
CA HIS A 613 -7.03 10.82 -19.17
C HIS A 613 -7.40 9.35 -18.98
N ARG A 614 -6.78 8.66 -17.99
CA ARG A 614 -7.06 7.25 -17.69
C ARG A 614 -8.40 7.04 -16.99
N HIS A 615 -8.74 7.88 -16.01
CA HIS A 615 -9.92 7.69 -15.16
C HIS A 615 -11.13 8.55 -15.51
N GLY A 616 -11.00 9.49 -16.46
CA GLY A 616 -11.99 10.51 -16.77
C GLY A 616 -13.39 9.97 -17.06
N LYS A 617 -13.50 8.85 -17.79
CA LYS A 617 -14.80 8.20 -18.07
C LYS A 617 -15.50 7.71 -16.81
N ARG A 618 -14.76 7.12 -15.87
CA ARG A 618 -15.31 6.61 -14.59
C ARG A 618 -15.69 7.76 -13.67
N LEU A 619 -14.81 8.76 -13.55
CA LEU A 619 -15.06 10.00 -12.79
C LEU A 619 -16.35 10.69 -13.25
N TRP A 620 -16.52 10.84 -14.57
CA TRP A 620 -17.72 11.43 -15.17
C TRP A 620 -18.99 10.60 -14.90
N ARG A 621 -18.92 9.27 -15.08
CA ARG A 621 -20.05 8.37 -14.79
C ARG A 621 -20.52 8.47 -13.35
N LEU A 622 -19.60 8.66 -12.42
CA LEU A 622 -19.87 8.85 -11.00
C LEU A 622 -20.17 10.31 -10.61
N ARG A 623 -20.35 11.21 -11.60
CA ARG A 623 -20.67 12.63 -11.40
C ARG A 623 -19.68 13.36 -10.50
N ILE A 624 -18.39 12.98 -10.55
CA ILE A 624 -17.32 13.70 -9.86
C ILE A 624 -16.96 14.91 -10.71
N THR A 625 -17.42 16.09 -10.32
CA THR A 625 -17.25 17.34 -11.08
C THR A 625 -15.97 18.06 -10.70
N VAL A 626 -15.53 17.93 -9.45
CA VAL A 626 -14.32 18.56 -8.91
C VAL A 626 -13.47 17.55 -8.16
N ALA A 627 -12.18 17.51 -8.49
CA ALA A 627 -11.16 16.80 -7.74
C ALA A 627 -10.12 17.79 -7.22
N GLU A 628 -9.69 17.61 -5.98
CA GLU A 628 -8.76 18.48 -5.29
C GLU A 628 -7.61 17.64 -4.74
N VAL A 629 -6.39 17.99 -5.11
CA VAL A 629 -5.18 17.29 -4.69
C VAL A 629 -4.31 18.24 -3.90
N ARG A 630 -3.97 17.87 -2.67
CA ARG A 630 -3.08 18.62 -1.78
C ARG A 630 -1.79 17.84 -1.57
N LEU A 631 -0.64 18.46 -1.79
CA LEU A 631 0.68 17.86 -1.55
C LEU A 631 1.70 18.91 -1.11
N GLY A 632 2.72 18.49 -0.37
CA GLY A 632 3.89 19.34 -0.10
C GLY A 632 4.95 19.16 -1.18
N ILE A 633 5.57 20.24 -1.65
CA ILE A 633 6.75 20.19 -2.50
C ILE A 633 7.97 20.73 -1.78
N GLN A 634 9.14 20.20 -2.12
CA GLN A 634 10.45 20.65 -1.64
C GLN A 634 11.38 20.82 -2.83
N SER A 635 12.25 21.83 -2.80
CA SER A 635 13.28 22.00 -3.83
C SER A 635 14.41 20.97 -3.68
N HIS A 636 14.77 20.60 -2.45
CA HIS A 636 15.73 19.56 -2.08
C HIS A 636 15.30 18.93 -0.75
N GLN A 637 15.88 17.78 -0.37
CA GLN A 637 15.40 16.94 0.75
C GLN A 637 15.26 17.68 2.09
N ASP A 638 16.11 18.68 2.35
CA ASP A 638 16.10 19.47 3.59
C ASP A 638 15.36 20.83 3.49
N ALA A 639 14.79 21.15 2.32
CA ALA A 639 14.08 22.41 2.12
C ALA A 639 12.78 22.46 2.93
N GLN A 640 12.35 23.66 3.34
CA GLN A 640 11.03 23.83 3.93
C GLN A 640 9.94 23.47 2.90
N PRO A 641 8.98 22.59 3.25
CA PRO A 641 7.96 22.17 2.30
C PRO A 641 6.95 23.29 2.04
N VAL A 642 6.66 23.51 0.76
CA VAL A 642 5.63 24.43 0.29
C VAL A 642 4.37 23.64 -0.05
N PRO A 643 3.23 23.89 0.62
CA PRO A 643 1.98 23.22 0.30
C PRO A 643 1.41 23.73 -1.04
N ILE A 644 1.18 22.80 -1.96
CA ILE A 644 0.48 23.03 -3.23
C ILE A 644 -0.89 22.38 -3.19
N ARG A 645 -1.86 23.09 -3.75
CA ARG A 645 -3.22 22.62 -3.96
C ARG A 645 -3.56 22.71 -5.44
N CYS A 646 -3.92 21.58 -6.03
CA CYS A 646 -4.40 21.49 -7.40
C CYS A 646 -5.92 21.26 -7.38
N ILE A 647 -6.66 22.11 -8.07
CA ILE A 647 -8.11 22.00 -8.26
C ILE A 647 -8.35 21.65 -9.72
N ILE A 648 -8.96 20.50 -9.93
CA ILE A 648 -9.31 19.95 -11.22
C ILE A 648 -10.83 19.97 -11.32
N SER A 649 -11.36 20.67 -12.32
CA SER A 649 -12.79 20.75 -12.56
C SER A 649 -13.14 20.29 -13.97
N ASN A 650 -14.24 19.55 -14.08
CA ASN A 650 -14.83 19.13 -15.34
C ASN A 650 -16.34 19.40 -15.29
N VAL A 651 -16.72 20.67 -15.44
CA VAL A 651 -18.13 21.11 -15.32
C VAL A 651 -18.90 20.86 -16.62
N SER A 652 -18.26 21.02 -17.78
CA SER A 652 -18.92 20.87 -19.08
C SER A 652 -18.90 19.44 -19.62
N GLY A 653 -18.13 18.53 -19.01
CA GLY A 653 -17.89 17.16 -19.51
C GLY A 653 -16.86 17.08 -20.64
N TYR A 654 -16.48 18.22 -21.23
CA TYR A 654 -15.57 18.30 -22.38
C TYR A 654 -14.28 19.08 -22.08
N VAL A 655 -14.37 20.11 -21.22
CA VAL A 655 -13.22 20.99 -20.92
C VAL A 655 -12.75 20.74 -19.50
N LEU A 656 -11.58 20.11 -19.41
CA LEU A 656 -10.86 19.95 -18.16
C LEU A 656 -10.12 21.25 -17.81
N ARG A 657 -10.45 21.85 -16.67
CA ARG A 657 -9.74 23.01 -16.14
C ARG A 657 -8.95 22.62 -14.90
N MET A 658 -7.64 22.79 -14.95
CA MET A 658 -6.71 22.51 -13.86
C MET A 658 -6.09 23.81 -13.39
N GLU A 659 -6.26 24.10 -12.11
CA GLU A 659 -5.77 25.32 -11.45
C GLU A 659 -4.87 24.93 -10.28
N MET A 660 -3.70 25.54 -10.18
CA MET A 660 -2.73 25.25 -9.12
C MET A 660 -2.46 26.47 -8.26
N TYR A 661 -2.45 26.23 -6.96
CA TYR A 661 -2.35 27.23 -5.92
C TYR A 661 -1.27 26.87 -4.90
N THR A 662 -0.64 27.87 -4.31
CA THR A 662 0.12 27.77 -3.07
C THR A 662 -0.74 28.21 -1.88
N GLU A 663 -0.60 27.53 -0.74
CA GLU A 663 -1.26 27.97 0.51
C GLU A 663 -0.35 28.98 1.21
N VAL A 664 -0.75 30.25 1.23
CA VAL A 664 0.00 31.36 1.86
C VAL A 664 -0.83 31.95 2.99
N LEU A 665 -0.21 32.38 4.08
CA LEU A 665 -0.91 33.10 5.14
C LEU A 665 -1.06 34.57 4.72
N ASN A 666 -2.29 35.10 4.77
CA ASN A 666 -2.52 36.52 4.60
C ASN A 666 -2.10 37.33 5.85
N ASP A 667 -2.17 38.66 5.80
CA ASP A 667 -1.81 39.57 6.90
C ASP A 667 -2.57 39.30 8.21
N LYS A 668 -3.72 38.60 8.12
CA LYS A 668 -4.56 38.20 9.27
C LYS A 668 -4.26 36.77 9.76
N GLY A 669 -3.23 36.12 9.21
CA GLY A 669 -2.82 34.75 9.53
C GLY A 669 -3.77 33.66 9.01
N VAL A 670 -4.70 33.99 8.10
CA VAL A 670 -5.63 33.04 7.48
C VAL A 670 -4.94 32.44 6.25
N PRO A 671 -4.94 31.11 6.08
CA PRO A 671 -4.44 30.49 4.86
C PRO A 671 -5.35 30.86 3.68
N VAL A 672 -4.77 31.50 2.67
CA VAL A 672 -5.39 31.85 1.40
C VAL A 672 -4.70 31.12 0.25
N LEU A 673 -5.39 31.00 -0.88
CA LEU A 673 -4.87 30.35 -2.08
C LEU A 673 -4.35 31.41 -3.05
N GLN A 674 -3.06 31.31 -3.39
CA GLN A 674 -2.43 32.17 -4.38
C GLN A 674 -2.08 31.35 -5.63
N SER A 675 -2.48 31.82 -6.81
CA SER A 675 -2.24 31.13 -8.08
C SER A 675 -0.75 31.11 -8.41
N ILE A 676 -0.24 29.95 -8.81
CA ILE A 676 1.19 29.78 -9.13
C ILE A 676 1.56 30.47 -10.46
N ARG A 677 0.66 30.43 -11.45
CA ARG A 677 0.90 31.03 -12.76
C ARG A 677 0.58 32.53 -12.74
N ALA A 678 1.60 33.35 -12.93
CA ALA A 678 1.44 34.79 -13.13
C ALA A 678 0.66 35.07 -14.44
N GLY A 679 -0.41 35.87 -14.37
CA GLY A 679 -1.16 36.34 -15.55
C GLY A 679 -2.50 35.63 -15.84
N SER A 680 -2.83 34.54 -15.14
CA SER A 680 -4.14 33.87 -15.24
C SER A 680 -4.66 33.46 -13.86
N PRO A 681 -5.25 34.38 -13.08
CA PRO A 681 -5.74 34.07 -11.74
C PRO A 681 -6.82 32.98 -11.82
N GLY A 682 -6.64 31.93 -11.03
CA GLY A 682 -7.62 30.85 -10.91
C GLY A 682 -8.89 31.30 -10.18
N SER A 683 -9.93 30.47 -10.24
CA SER A 683 -11.24 30.75 -9.65
C SER A 683 -11.22 31.07 -8.14
N MET A 684 -10.23 30.57 -7.41
CA MET A 684 -10.09 30.69 -5.95
C MET A 684 -8.91 31.58 -5.54
N ASN A 685 -8.35 32.36 -6.47
CA ASN A 685 -7.23 33.25 -6.20
C ASN A 685 -7.62 34.41 -5.28
N MET A 686 -6.85 34.64 -4.22
CA MET A 686 -6.95 35.84 -3.38
C MET A 686 -5.71 36.72 -3.46
#